data_AF-A0A8B9RX86-F1
#
_entry.id   AF-A0A8B9RX86-F1
#
_cell.length_a   1.000
_cell.length_b   1.000
_cell.length_c   1.000
_cell.angle_alpha   90.00
_cell.angle_beta   90.00
_cell.angle_gamma   90.00
#
_symmetry.space_group_name_H-M   'P 1'
#
loop_
_entity.id
_entity.type
_entity.pdbx_description
1 polymer ?
#
loop_
_entity_poly.entity_id
_entity_poly.type
_entity_poly.pdbx_seq_one_letter_code
_entity_poly.pdbx_strand_id
1 'polypeptide(L)'
;MKIGSSLSTIKLFEHNCLTEVIVVLFLNFSLLLVLHRKELQQLQNLYRQNIEHTAQQAELIKQLQALNTDTQKVLKDQEDAHAAETTSYQKLYNELTSCFETVKTSEIQLQRSCASLQDQLLGKDQKICQLQEQLQQARGALNAVHQNSPKCEVQVFQQPSLSELECLITMQKSEIELLQEKLKKASLNLAEHNLYATDTLESSNIRTGRKHEEPPVKRSRSLSPKSSFRESEELRKLKIAERKIENLEKTLQLKTQETDELRAAHEQRKERLQMLQTNYRALKEQLKQWEEGDSRYRHADTHQLCQEDSDAVWNELAFFKREHKKLLIEKLNLEEELDQMKVHQSVGKLSMQEFNCVRQLERRLKAIEGDLKKQKEVNKDLLKEKNYLKASLEVQKEDADTRERELEALLKRICEIKKDKAELQFVIDEQEKEAASLKRQVAEANRLRNENEDLLSQVQELKCLLDEAKAVATSGQCNCRITGTKVKLKTAKKKSSLGHHGAFLKQSIKVMSNVFENFSKDGWEDVSESSDSEIPTSESLETVIMKTVQNIDPLQNRSKQQGKKQIQGSQKPCNVVRLEDKHQQYNKKVYNRTLNRTKRRNTVQKMGYSVTLLQERIKSLQQQIAVLQNEKKTAVSSVKGFKETNEKLTTQLHLADQRLQATKLTIEVKYFSLCCLKMFSLILFCILTIFSNSDMQCDFFPSRISRLERDLNMKRHLVEDLRSRLKANQENEKTSNETLESLERKVKALAEDCSNKKTSIDSLKQRLNVATKEKSQYEQMYHKAKDELEKKELKLTSLESKMIETECAMTELETTASQQLHGLAKQSGHALETLQKKLLLTNDKIEEFMTFVKALTRELQHSVQELRTKIKQAKKMGEVRACKKSLSQESVQLAASILNVSTTDLEEILEVEDDEETAKAKMEFEKDKEWLQYIQKLIEAQFPFASYLMDAILEKLNEKKKLVEEYNSLMKHTL
;
A
#
# COMPACT_ATOMS: atom_id res chain seq x y z
N MET A 1 -14.07 -136.75 10.54
CA MET A 1 -14.86 -135.49 10.53
C MET A 1 -14.19 -134.29 11.22
N LYS A 2 -13.53 -134.39 12.40
CA LYS A 2 -12.99 -133.21 13.11
C LYS A 2 -11.92 -132.35 12.38
N ILE A 3 -11.21 -132.91 11.38
CA ILE A 3 -10.10 -132.21 10.69
C ILE A 3 -10.60 -131.22 9.60
N GLY A 4 -11.77 -131.46 9.00
CA GLY A 4 -12.30 -130.57 7.95
C GLY A 4 -12.85 -129.24 8.50
N SER A 5 -13.44 -129.27 9.70
CA SER A 5 -13.99 -128.07 10.36
C SER A 5 -12.89 -127.11 10.83
N SER A 6 -11.77 -127.63 11.33
CA SER A 6 -10.59 -126.83 11.71
C SER A 6 -9.90 -126.22 10.49
N LEU A 7 -9.76 -126.97 9.38
CA LEU A 7 -9.12 -126.44 8.18
C LEU A 7 -9.93 -125.29 7.53
N SER A 8 -11.26 -125.37 7.54
CA SER A 8 -12.12 -124.28 7.03
C SER A 8 -12.11 -123.06 7.94
N THR A 9 -12.04 -123.23 9.28
CA THR A 9 -11.92 -122.08 10.20
C THR A 9 -10.55 -121.42 10.12
N ILE A 10 -9.47 -122.18 9.94
CA ILE A 10 -8.12 -121.64 9.69
C ILE A 10 -8.11 -120.82 8.38
N LYS A 11 -8.65 -121.35 7.27
CA LYS A 11 -8.72 -120.58 6.01
C LYS A 11 -9.58 -119.32 6.10
N LEU A 12 -10.67 -119.35 6.86
CA LEU A 12 -11.49 -118.15 7.10
C LEU A 12 -10.73 -117.12 7.95
N PHE A 13 -9.95 -117.58 8.93
CA PHE A 13 -9.11 -116.73 9.77
C PHE A 13 -7.94 -116.11 8.98
N GLU A 14 -7.25 -116.88 8.14
CA GLU A 14 -6.22 -116.39 7.23
C GLU A 14 -6.78 -115.35 6.23
N HIS A 15 -7.95 -115.63 5.64
CA HIS A 15 -8.59 -114.69 4.72
C HIS A 15 -9.01 -113.40 5.43
N ASN A 16 -9.54 -113.48 6.65
CA ASN A 16 -9.89 -112.30 7.44
C ASN A 16 -8.64 -111.51 7.84
N CYS A 17 -7.56 -112.16 8.30
CA CYS A 17 -6.28 -111.50 8.59
C CYS A 17 -5.71 -110.80 7.35
N LEU A 18 -5.71 -111.46 6.18
CA LEU A 18 -5.27 -110.86 4.92
C LEU A 18 -6.14 -109.66 4.53
N THR A 19 -7.46 -109.74 4.72
CA THR A 19 -8.39 -108.65 4.45
C THR A 19 -8.15 -107.46 5.39
N GLU A 20 -7.96 -107.70 6.70
CA GLU A 20 -7.62 -106.67 7.68
C GLU A 20 -6.27 -106.01 7.37
N VAL A 21 -5.23 -106.79 7.03
CA VAL A 21 -3.93 -106.25 6.62
C VAL A 21 -4.05 -105.39 5.36
N ILE A 22 -4.80 -105.82 4.35
CA ILE A 22 -5.05 -105.05 3.13
C ILE A 22 -5.82 -103.76 3.43
N VAL A 23 -6.84 -103.80 4.30
CA VAL A 23 -7.60 -102.62 4.71
C VAL A 23 -6.72 -101.65 5.51
N VAL A 24 -5.90 -102.12 6.44
CA VAL A 24 -4.95 -101.29 7.20
C VAL A 24 -3.91 -100.67 6.26
N LEU A 25 -3.36 -101.41 5.30
CA LEU A 25 -2.44 -100.87 4.29
C LEU A 25 -3.12 -99.82 3.39
N PHE A 26 -4.37 -100.05 2.97
CA PHE A 26 -5.12 -99.11 2.14
C PHE A 26 -5.50 -97.82 2.90
N LEU A 27 -5.88 -97.94 4.17
CA LEU A 27 -6.14 -96.80 5.06
C LEU A 27 -4.86 -96.01 5.34
N ASN A 28 -3.74 -96.69 5.63
CA ASN A 28 -2.44 -96.04 5.81
C ASN A 28 -1.97 -95.34 4.52
N PHE A 29 -2.12 -95.96 3.35
CA PHE A 29 -1.80 -95.34 2.06
C PHE A 29 -2.69 -94.13 1.78
N SER A 30 -4.00 -94.23 2.04
CA SER A 30 -4.95 -93.12 1.88
C SER A 30 -4.62 -91.95 2.82
N LEU A 31 -4.26 -92.24 4.08
CA LEU A 31 -3.84 -91.23 5.06
C LEU A 31 -2.53 -90.55 4.64
N LEU A 32 -1.55 -91.33 4.17
CA LEU A 32 -0.28 -90.84 3.63
C LEU A 32 -0.51 -89.91 2.42
N LEU A 33 -1.42 -90.27 1.52
CA LEU A 33 -1.76 -89.50 0.33
C LEU A 33 -2.50 -88.20 0.67
N VAL A 34 -3.37 -88.22 1.69
CA VAL A 34 -4.00 -87.01 2.27
C VAL A 34 -2.96 -86.09 2.93
N LEU A 35 -2.00 -86.65 3.67
CA LEU A 35 -0.88 -85.89 4.25
C LEU A 35 -0.04 -85.19 3.17
N HIS A 36 0.46 -85.94 2.18
CA HIS A 36 1.25 -85.37 1.07
C HIS A 36 0.46 -84.31 0.29
N ARG A 37 -0.85 -84.49 0.10
CA ARG A 37 -1.70 -83.48 -0.55
C ARG A 37 -1.83 -82.21 0.31
N LYS A 38 -1.89 -82.34 1.64
CA LYS A 38 -1.92 -81.20 2.57
C LYS A 38 -0.58 -80.46 2.59
N GLU A 39 0.54 -81.18 2.59
CA GLU A 39 1.89 -80.62 2.50
C GLU A 39 2.12 -79.89 1.17
N LEU A 40 1.69 -80.47 0.05
CA LEU A 40 1.75 -79.82 -1.27
C LEU A 40 0.91 -78.54 -1.31
N GLN A 41 -0.29 -78.56 -0.71
CA GLN A 41 -1.16 -77.38 -0.60
C GLN A 41 -0.50 -76.28 0.27
N GLN A 42 0.16 -76.65 1.37
CA GLN A 42 0.92 -75.72 2.22
C GLN A 42 2.12 -75.12 1.46
N LEU A 43 2.89 -75.94 0.74
CA LEU A 43 4.02 -75.49 -0.07
C LEU A 43 3.58 -74.53 -1.18
N GLN A 44 2.45 -74.81 -1.84
CA GLN A 44 1.88 -73.93 -2.87
C GLN A 44 1.42 -72.58 -2.28
N ASN A 45 0.86 -72.58 -1.07
CA ASN A 45 0.49 -71.35 -0.38
C ASN A 45 1.71 -70.53 0.05
N LEU A 46 2.77 -71.17 0.59
CA LEU A 46 4.03 -70.52 0.92
C LEU A 46 4.72 -69.93 -0.32
N TYR A 47 4.70 -70.65 -1.44
CA TYR A 47 5.24 -70.14 -2.72
C TYR A 47 4.47 -68.91 -3.22
N ARG A 48 3.14 -68.88 -3.07
CA ARG A 48 2.32 -67.70 -3.39
C ARG A 48 2.68 -66.50 -2.51
N GLN A 49 2.78 -66.69 -1.20
CA GLN A 49 3.19 -65.64 -0.26
C GLN A 49 4.60 -65.11 -0.58
N ASN A 50 5.53 -65.99 -0.98
CA ASN A 50 6.87 -65.57 -1.39
C ASN A 50 6.84 -64.69 -2.67
N ILE A 51 6.00 -65.03 -3.66
CA ILE A 51 5.79 -64.16 -4.84
C ILE A 51 5.19 -62.80 -4.43
N GLU A 52 4.21 -62.79 -3.52
CA GLU A 52 3.60 -61.55 -3.01
C GLU A 52 4.62 -60.67 -2.27
N HIS A 53 5.46 -61.26 -1.42
CA HIS A 53 6.57 -60.56 -0.76
C HIS A 53 7.64 -60.07 -1.74
N THR A 54 7.96 -60.85 -2.78
CA THR A 54 8.90 -60.45 -3.84
C THR A 54 8.35 -59.25 -4.62
N ALA A 55 7.03 -59.23 -4.90
CA ALA A 55 6.37 -58.09 -5.54
C ALA A 55 6.34 -56.85 -4.63
N GLN A 56 6.09 -57.01 -3.33
CA GLN A 56 6.18 -55.93 -2.34
C GLN A 56 7.61 -55.35 -2.26
N GLN A 57 8.63 -56.21 -2.26
CA GLN A 57 10.04 -55.78 -2.29
C GLN A 57 10.39 -55.03 -3.59
N ALA A 58 9.91 -55.49 -4.75
CA ALA A 58 10.14 -54.81 -6.02
C ALA A 58 9.48 -53.41 -6.06
N GLU A 59 8.27 -53.27 -5.52
CA GLU A 59 7.60 -51.97 -5.42
C GLU A 59 8.30 -51.05 -4.41
N LEU A 60 8.76 -51.56 -3.27
CA LEU A 60 9.57 -50.80 -2.32
C LEU A 60 10.89 -50.30 -2.94
N ILE A 61 11.60 -51.14 -3.70
CA ILE A 61 12.81 -50.76 -4.44
C ILE A 61 12.49 -49.64 -5.44
N LYS A 62 11.37 -49.74 -6.16
CA LYS A 62 10.94 -48.73 -7.13
C LYS A 62 10.57 -47.40 -6.47
N GLN A 63 9.94 -47.43 -5.29
CA GLN A 63 9.65 -46.24 -4.49
C GLN A 63 10.94 -45.60 -3.95
N LEU A 64 11.89 -46.39 -3.47
CA LEU A 64 13.21 -45.90 -3.05
C LEU A 64 14.01 -45.31 -4.22
N GLN A 65 13.93 -45.90 -5.41
CA GLN A 65 14.54 -45.34 -6.62
C GLN A 65 13.90 -44.01 -7.01
N ALA A 66 12.56 -43.92 -7.01
CA ALA A 66 11.84 -42.67 -7.29
C ALA A 66 12.19 -41.57 -6.27
N LEU A 67 12.19 -41.90 -4.98
CA LEU A 67 12.58 -40.98 -3.90
C LEU A 67 14.04 -40.52 -4.03
N ASN A 68 14.95 -41.41 -4.43
CA ASN A 68 16.35 -41.05 -4.70
C ASN A 68 16.47 -40.11 -5.91
N THR A 69 15.75 -40.37 -7.01
CA THR A 69 15.74 -39.46 -8.17
C THR A 69 15.13 -38.09 -7.84
N ASP A 70 14.07 -38.04 -7.04
CA ASP A 70 13.48 -36.78 -6.57
C ASP A 70 14.44 -36.05 -5.62
N THR A 71 15.14 -36.76 -4.73
CA THR A 71 16.15 -36.19 -3.83
C THR A 71 17.31 -35.59 -4.62
N GLN A 72 17.87 -36.32 -5.59
CA GLN A 72 18.93 -35.82 -6.48
C GLN A 72 18.48 -34.61 -7.30
N LYS A 73 17.23 -34.60 -7.75
CA LYS A 73 16.65 -33.45 -8.44
C LYS A 73 16.52 -32.23 -7.52
N VAL A 74 16.03 -32.40 -6.30
CA VAL A 74 15.92 -31.29 -5.32
C VAL A 74 17.29 -30.73 -4.98
N LEU A 75 18.31 -31.57 -4.77
CA LEU A 75 19.68 -31.12 -4.54
C LEU A 75 20.21 -30.31 -5.73
N LYS A 76 19.98 -30.78 -6.96
CA LYS A 76 20.39 -30.04 -8.17
C LYS A 76 19.63 -28.72 -8.34
N ASP A 77 18.32 -28.71 -8.10
CA ASP A 77 17.50 -27.50 -8.16
C ASP A 77 17.98 -26.48 -7.09
N GLN A 78 18.51 -26.93 -5.94
CA GLN A 78 19.16 -26.10 -4.92
C GLN A 78 20.56 -25.59 -5.35
N GLU A 79 21.39 -26.43 -5.95
CA GLU A 79 22.70 -26.05 -6.51
C GLU A 79 22.52 -24.96 -7.60
N ASP A 80 21.59 -25.16 -8.53
CA ASP A 80 21.26 -24.20 -9.59
C ASP A 80 20.71 -22.88 -9.00
N ALA A 81 19.90 -22.94 -7.94
CA ALA A 81 19.42 -21.76 -7.22
C ALA A 81 20.56 -20.98 -6.55
N HIS A 82 21.44 -21.65 -5.80
CA HIS A 82 22.59 -21.00 -5.17
C HIS A 82 23.61 -20.45 -6.18
N ALA A 83 23.79 -21.11 -7.34
CA ALA A 83 24.60 -20.58 -8.44
C ALA A 83 23.99 -19.30 -9.04
N ALA A 84 22.66 -19.25 -9.19
CA ALA A 84 21.94 -18.06 -9.64
C ALA A 84 22.01 -16.91 -8.61
N GLU A 85 21.83 -17.20 -7.32
CA GLU A 85 22.00 -16.25 -6.22
C GLU A 85 23.42 -15.68 -6.19
N THR A 86 24.44 -16.54 -6.21
CA THR A 86 25.86 -16.13 -6.24
C THR A 86 26.15 -15.24 -7.44
N THR A 87 25.62 -15.58 -8.61
CA THR A 87 25.73 -14.74 -9.83
C THR A 87 25.03 -13.39 -9.65
N SER A 88 23.90 -13.34 -8.94
CA SER A 88 23.19 -12.09 -8.63
C SER A 88 23.96 -11.22 -7.63
N TYR A 89 24.54 -11.80 -6.58
CA TYR A 89 25.37 -11.09 -5.61
C TYR A 89 26.64 -10.55 -6.26
N GLN A 90 27.30 -11.31 -7.15
CA GLN A 90 28.45 -10.80 -7.90
C GLN A 90 28.08 -9.64 -8.82
N LYS A 91 26.91 -9.68 -9.48
CA LYS A 91 26.41 -8.54 -10.27
C LYS A 91 26.14 -7.32 -9.41
N LEU A 92 25.44 -7.48 -8.29
CA LEU A 92 25.16 -6.40 -7.34
C LEU A 92 26.44 -5.79 -6.77
N TYR A 93 27.45 -6.61 -6.46
CA TYR A 93 28.76 -6.14 -6.01
C TYR A 93 29.50 -5.36 -7.10
N ASN A 94 29.45 -5.81 -8.35
CA ASN A 94 30.03 -5.10 -9.48
C ASN A 94 29.31 -3.76 -9.75
N GLU A 95 27.97 -3.74 -9.68
CA GLU A 95 27.16 -2.53 -9.81
C GLU A 95 27.45 -1.53 -8.67
N LEU A 96 27.53 -2.00 -7.43
CA LEU A 96 27.89 -1.19 -6.27
C LEU A 96 29.31 -0.62 -6.40
N THR A 97 30.26 -1.42 -6.90
CA THR A 97 31.63 -0.98 -7.18
C THR A 97 31.67 0.09 -8.28
N SER A 98 30.87 -0.07 -9.33
CA SER A 98 30.72 0.95 -10.40
C SER A 98 30.07 2.24 -9.88
N CYS A 99 29.06 2.13 -9.01
CA CYS A 99 28.46 3.27 -8.31
C CYS A 99 29.48 3.98 -7.40
N PHE A 100 30.31 3.22 -6.68
CA PHE A 100 31.37 3.78 -5.84
C PHE A 100 32.41 4.57 -6.65
N GLU A 101 32.94 4.01 -7.75
CA GLU A 101 33.93 4.70 -8.58
C GLU A 101 33.33 5.89 -9.36
N THR A 102 32.05 5.85 -9.74
CA THR A 102 31.37 7.02 -10.33
C THR A 102 31.12 8.14 -9.30
N VAL A 103 30.75 7.80 -8.06
CA VAL A 103 30.66 8.78 -6.97
C VAL A 103 32.03 9.39 -6.68
N LYS A 104 33.08 8.57 -6.51
CA LYS A 104 34.46 9.00 -6.25
C LYS A 104 35.02 9.90 -7.36
N THR A 105 34.76 9.60 -8.63
CA THR A 105 35.16 10.49 -9.74
C THR A 105 34.38 11.80 -9.75
N SER A 106 33.08 11.79 -9.40
CA SER A 106 32.29 13.03 -9.24
C SER A 106 32.75 13.88 -8.05
N GLU A 107 33.18 13.26 -6.96
CA GLU A 107 33.75 13.92 -5.79
C GLU A 107 35.06 14.64 -6.16
N ILE A 108 35.98 13.94 -6.84
CA ILE A 108 37.23 14.53 -7.35
C ILE A 108 36.95 15.69 -8.31
N GLN A 109 35.90 15.60 -9.14
CA GLN A 109 35.49 16.70 -10.02
C GLN A 109 34.94 17.91 -9.22
N LEU A 110 34.14 17.68 -8.19
CA LEU A 110 33.64 18.71 -7.28
C LEU A 110 34.80 19.39 -6.52
N GLN A 111 35.74 18.62 -5.97
CA GLN A 111 36.93 19.14 -5.28
C GLN A 111 37.76 20.05 -6.21
N ARG A 112 37.98 19.65 -7.48
CA ARG A 112 38.66 20.49 -8.48
C ARG A 112 37.88 21.78 -8.79
N SER A 113 36.55 21.71 -8.86
CA SER A 113 35.69 22.88 -9.06
C SER A 113 35.79 23.85 -7.87
N CYS A 114 35.73 23.33 -6.64
CA CYS A 114 35.91 24.11 -5.42
C CYS A 114 37.28 24.80 -5.35
N ALA A 115 38.36 24.09 -5.69
CA ALA A 115 39.70 24.68 -5.77
C ALA A 115 39.77 25.82 -6.81
N SER A 116 39.24 25.62 -8.02
CA SER A 116 39.19 26.67 -9.06
C SER A 116 38.36 27.89 -8.65
N LEU A 117 37.25 27.70 -7.91
CA LEU A 117 36.46 28.80 -7.35
C LEU A 117 37.20 29.52 -6.21
N GLN A 118 37.98 28.80 -5.40
CA GLN A 118 38.82 29.35 -4.35
C GLN A 118 39.96 30.20 -4.92
N ASP A 119 40.63 29.75 -5.98
CA ASP A 119 41.64 30.53 -6.71
C ASP A 119 41.05 31.81 -7.31
N GLN A 120 39.85 31.73 -7.90
CA GLN A 120 39.13 32.89 -8.42
C GLN A 120 38.71 33.88 -7.34
N LEU A 121 38.35 33.39 -6.14
CA LEU A 121 38.02 34.25 -5.00
C LEU A 121 39.29 34.96 -4.50
N LEU A 122 40.38 34.22 -4.30
CA LEU A 122 41.66 34.77 -3.85
C LEU A 122 42.23 35.80 -4.84
N GLY A 123 42.10 35.57 -6.15
CA GLY A 123 42.44 36.56 -7.18
C GLY A 123 41.55 37.81 -7.19
N LYS A 124 40.29 37.71 -6.77
CA LYS A 124 39.42 38.87 -6.54
C LYS A 124 39.79 39.62 -5.27
N ASP A 125 40.11 38.91 -4.19
CA ASP A 125 40.53 39.50 -2.92
C ASP A 125 41.85 40.27 -3.07
N GLN A 126 42.84 39.71 -3.78
CA GLN A 126 44.06 40.42 -4.18
C GLN A 126 43.75 41.72 -4.93
N LYS A 127 42.76 41.71 -5.83
CA LYS A 127 42.35 42.90 -6.58
C LYS A 127 41.57 43.90 -5.71
N ILE A 128 40.83 43.44 -4.71
CA ILE A 128 40.22 44.30 -3.69
C ILE A 128 41.32 44.99 -2.86
N CYS A 129 42.35 44.28 -2.44
CA CYS A 129 43.50 44.87 -1.75
C CYS A 129 44.21 45.94 -2.61
N GLN A 130 44.48 45.66 -3.89
CA GLN A 130 45.06 46.64 -4.82
C GLN A 130 44.17 47.91 -4.97
N LEU A 131 42.85 47.75 -5.04
CA LEU A 131 41.92 48.87 -5.12
C LEU A 131 41.82 49.65 -3.79
N GLN A 132 41.96 48.96 -2.65
CA GLN A 132 42.06 49.61 -1.33
C GLN A 132 43.35 50.41 -1.20
N GLU A 133 44.49 49.88 -1.64
CA GLU A 133 45.77 50.61 -1.70
C GLU A 133 45.68 51.84 -2.61
N GLN A 134 45.07 51.72 -3.81
CA GLN A 134 44.83 52.86 -4.70
C GLN A 134 43.92 53.92 -4.06
N LEU A 135 42.87 53.52 -3.33
CA LEU A 135 42.02 54.45 -2.56
C LEU A 135 42.78 55.11 -1.41
N GLN A 136 43.65 54.37 -0.73
CA GLN A 136 44.49 54.89 0.35
C GLN A 136 45.52 55.90 -0.19
N GLN A 137 46.12 55.60 -1.35
CA GLN A 137 47.06 56.48 -2.05
C GLN A 137 46.38 57.73 -2.60
N ALA A 138 45.16 57.61 -3.14
CA ALA A 138 44.34 58.75 -3.54
C ALA A 138 43.95 59.65 -2.36
N ARG A 139 43.61 59.07 -1.20
CA ARG A 139 43.41 59.83 0.06
C ARG A 139 44.70 60.52 0.53
N GLY A 140 45.84 59.83 0.44
CA GLY A 140 47.16 60.41 0.72
C GLY A 140 47.49 61.60 -0.18
N ALA A 141 47.20 61.48 -1.49
CA ALA A 141 47.35 62.57 -2.45
C ALA A 141 46.40 63.75 -2.15
N LEU A 142 45.14 63.49 -1.76
CA LEU A 142 44.19 64.52 -1.34
C LEU A 142 44.68 65.30 -0.10
N ASN A 143 45.31 64.60 0.84
CA ASN A 143 45.92 65.20 2.02
C ASN A 143 47.20 65.99 1.69
N ALA A 144 47.99 65.53 0.71
CA ALA A 144 49.19 66.24 0.24
C ALA A 144 48.84 67.53 -0.53
N VAL A 145 47.73 67.54 -1.28
CA VAL A 145 47.19 68.75 -1.94
C VAL A 145 46.74 69.79 -0.91
N HIS A 146 46.36 69.39 0.31
CA HIS A 146 45.93 70.30 1.37
C HIS A 146 47.07 71.09 2.04
N GLN A 147 48.35 70.80 1.78
CA GLN A 147 49.48 71.43 2.48
C GLN A 147 50.30 72.44 1.67
N ASN A 148 49.98 72.72 0.40
CA ASN A 148 50.77 73.66 -0.42
C ASN A 148 49.94 74.70 -1.19
N SER A 149 50.14 75.96 -0.81
CA SER A 149 49.78 77.22 -1.50
C SER A 149 48.32 77.73 -1.42
N PRO A 150 48.10 79.07 -1.46
CA PRO A 150 47.05 79.69 -0.66
C PRO A 150 46.06 80.64 -1.38
N LYS A 151 44.93 80.90 -0.70
CA LYS A 151 44.01 82.06 -0.85
C LYS A 151 43.45 82.37 -2.25
N CYS A 152 42.20 81.95 -2.49
CA CYS A 152 41.17 82.82 -3.08
C CYS A 152 39.79 82.47 -2.51
N GLU A 153 38.90 83.46 -2.41
CA GLU A 153 37.64 83.39 -1.66
C GLU A 153 36.55 82.56 -2.35
N VAL A 154 35.91 81.63 -1.63
CA VAL A 154 34.51 81.25 -1.88
C VAL A 154 33.78 81.00 -0.55
N GLN A 155 32.68 81.74 -0.37
CA GLN A 155 31.52 81.59 0.52
C GLN A 155 31.55 80.55 1.67
N VAL A 156 31.27 81.09 2.85
CA VAL A 156 30.83 80.38 4.05
C VAL A 156 29.61 79.50 3.76
N PHE A 157 29.81 78.18 3.82
CA PHE A 157 28.78 77.24 4.29
C PHE A 157 29.31 76.59 5.57
N GLN A 158 28.64 76.86 6.69
CA GLN A 158 28.99 76.23 7.97
C GLN A 158 28.71 74.73 7.87
N GLN A 159 29.77 73.90 7.87
CA GLN A 159 29.62 72.52 8.28
C GLN A 159 29.31 72.51 9.78
N PRO A 160 28.26 71.81 10.24
CA PRO A 160 28.00 71.65 11.67
C PRO A 160 29.22 71.05 12.37
N SER A 161 29.52 71.56 13.54
CA SER A 161 30.60 71.03 14.37
C SER A 161 30.33 69.56 14.72
N LEU A 162 31.39 68.79 14.96
CA LEU A 162 31.28 67.36 15.30
C LEU A 162 30.34 67.13 16.50
N SER A 163 30.31 68.07 17.44
CA SER A 163 29.42 68.06 18.61
C SER A 163 27.94 68.28 18.27
N GLU A 164 27.61 69.06 17.24
CA GLU A 164 26.22 69.24 16.78
C GLU A 164 25.72 68.01 16.03
N LEU A 165 26.59 67.38 15.23
CA LEU A 165 26.27 66.11 14.58
C LEU A 165 26.06 65.00 15.62
N GLU A 166 26.88 64.96 16.66
CA GLU A 166 26.74 64.00 17.75
C GLU A 166 25.45 64.24 18.57
N CYS A 167 25.08 65.51 18.81
CA CYS A 167 23.79 65.88 19.40
C CYS A 167 22.59 65.49 18.53
N LEU A 168 22.68 65.64 17.20
CA LEU A 168 21.65 65.17 16.27
C LEU A 168 21.55 63.64 16.25
N ILE A 169 22.67 62.93 16.34
CA ILE A 169 22.69 61.46 16.42
C ILE A 169 22.11 60.96 17.75
N THR A 170 22.36 61.63 18.89
CA THR A 170 21.72 61.26 20.17
C THR A 170 20.23 61.58 20.17
N MET A 171 19.80 62.71 19.59
CA MET A 171 18.38 63.00 19.36
C MET A 171 17.72 61.91 18.49
N GLN A 172 18.28 61.59 17.32
CA GLN A 172 17.74 60.55 16.43
C GLN A 172 17.70 59.17 17.09
N LYS A 173 18.69 58.82 17.93
CA LYS A 173 18.64 57.57 18.72
C LYS A 173 17.47 57.57 19.71
N SER A 174 17.26 58.67 20.45
CA SER A 174 16.12 58.79 21.38
C SER A 174 14.77 58.80 20.66
N GLU A 175 14.69 59.36 19.45
CA GLU A 175 13.49 59.33 18.61
C GLU A 175 13.20 57.92 18.09
N ILE A 176 14.21 57.18 17.65
CA ILE A 176 14.09 55.77 17.26
C ILE A 176 13.63 54.92 18.45
N GLU A 177 14.16 55.16 19.64
CA GLU A 177 13.78 54.44 20.87
C GLU A 177 12.31 54.73 21.25
N LEU A 178 11.88 56.00 21.21
CA LEU A 178 10.47 56.39 21.38
C LEU A 178 9.55 55.78 20.32
N LEU A 179 10.00 55.69 19.06
CA LEU A 179 9.24 55.03 17.98
C LEU A 179 9.16 53.52 18.16
N GLN A 180 10.22 52.87 18.66
CA GLN A 180 10.22 51.45 19.02
C GLN A 180 9.30 51.17 20.21
N GLU A 181 9.24 52.05 21.20
CA GLU A 181 8.31 51.92 22.32
C GLU A 181 6.85 52.17 21.90
N LYS A 182 6.60 53.17 21.04
CA LYS A 182 5.29 53.35 20.39
C LYS A 182 4.90 52.14 19.55
N LEU A 183 5.83 51.51 18.83
CA LEU A 183 5.58 50.29 18.07
C LEU A 183 5.26 49.10 18.98
N LYS A 184 5.99 48.93 20.09
CA LYS A 184 5.68 47.93 21.13
C LYS A 184 4.27 48.16 21.68
N LYS A 185 3.94 49.38 22.07
CA LYS A 185 2.61 49.75 22.60
C LYS A 185 1.51 49.53 21.55
N ALA A 186 1.72 49.89 20.30
CA ALA A 186 0.80 49.60 19.20
C ALA A 186 0.63 48.09 18.94
N SER A 187 1.71 47.30 19.06
CA SER A 187 1.63 45.83 18.93
C SER A 187 0.93 45.16 20.11
N LEU A 188 1.03 45.74 21.30
CA LEU A 188 0.33 45.29 22.51
C LEU A 188 -1.16 45.63 22.41
N ASN A 189 -1.51 46.85 21.98
CA ASN A 189 -2.89 47.23 21.63
C ASN A 189 -3.45 46.34 20.51
N LEU A 190 -2.65 45.94 19.51
CA LEU A 190 -3.08 45.02 18.45
C LEU A 190 -3.33 43.61 19.02
N ALA A 191 -2.55 43.15 19.99
CA ALA A 191 -2.79 41.88 20.69
C ALA A 191 -4.07 41.93 21.53
N GLU A 192 -4.31 43.03 22.25
CA GLU A 192 -5.55 43.26 23.02
C GLU A 192 -6.78 43.34 22.10
N HIS A 193 -6.67 44.02 20.96
CA HIS A 193 -7.76 44.12 19.98
C HIS A 193 -8.05 42.78 19.25
N ASN A 194 -7.13 41.82 19.29
CA ASN A 194 -7.36 40.44 18.82
C ASN A 194 -7.98 39.54 19.90
N LEU A 195 -8.05 39.97 21.17
CA LEU A 195 -8.70 39.23 22.26
C LEU A 195 -10.17 39.63 22.50
N TYR A 196 -10.60 40.80 22.02
CA TYR A 196 -11.99 41.28 22.10
C TYR A 196 -12.81 41.12 20.81
N ALA A 197 -12.23 40.54 19.75
CA ALA A 197 -12.86 40.44 18.43
C ALA A 197 -13.58 39.11 18.14
N THR A 198 -13.71 38.21 19.13
CA THR A 198 -14.34 36.88 18.96
C THR A 198 -15.78 36.77 19.45
N ASP A 199 -16.31 37.79 20.12
CA ASP A 199 -17.71 37.85 20.56
C ASP A 199 -18.41 39.08 19.96
N THR A 200 -19.72 38.94 19.70
CA THR A 200 -20.62 39.94 19.09
C THR A 200 -20.56 40.03 17.56
N LEU A 201 -21.26 39.12 16.88
CA LEU A 201 -21.66 39.30 15.48
C LEU A 201 -23.11 38.86 15.26
N GLU A 202 -24.03 39.57 15.93
CA GLU A 202 -25.45 39.56 15.61
C GLU A 202 -25.99 40.98 15.43
N SER A 203 -26.96 41.10 14.51
CA SER A 203 -27.88 42.22 14.26
C SER A 203 -27.43 43.45 13.45
N SER A 204 -28.18 43.62 12.35
CA SER A 204 -28.64 44.87 11.73
C SER A 204 -27.89 45.48 10.52
N ASN A 205 -28.69 45.81 9.51
CA ASN A 205 -28.34 46.52 8.28
C ASN A 205 -28.38 48.04 8.50
N ILE A 206 -27.73 48.84 7.65
CA ILE A 206 -28.40 49.90 6.86
C ILE A 206 -27.51 50.45 5.72
N ARG A 207 -28.22 50.79 4.63
CA ARG A 207 -27.81 51.26 3.30
C ARG A 207 -27.17 52.67 3.27
N THR A 208 -26.16 52.90 2.41
CA THR A 208 -26.08 53.92 1.31
C THR A 208 -24.61 54.21 0.92
N GLY A 209 -24.29 54.66 -0.32
CA GLY A 209 -22.96 55.26 -0.49
C GLY A 209 -22.40 55.79 -1.83
N ARG A 210 -22.47 55.04 -2.95
CA ARG A 210 -21.99 55.44 -4.31
C ARG A 210 -20.47 55.69 -4.60
N LYS A 211 -20.08 55.23 -5.80
CA LYS A 211 -19.15 55.81 -6.83
C LYS A 211 -17.65 55.38 -6.92
N HIS A 212 -17.44 54.48 -7.90
CA HIS A 212 -16.45 54.48 -9.01
C HIS A 212 -14.92 54.35 -8.81
N GLU A 213 -14.42 53.35 -9.57
CA GLU A 213 -13.16 53.25 -10.33
C GLU A 213 -11.84 52.75 -9.69
N GLU A 214 -11.38 51.63 -10.27
CA GLU A 214 -10.05 50.99 -10.22
C GLU A 214 -8.98 51.85 -10.96
N PRO A 215 -7.66 51.50 -11.04
CA PRO A 215 -6.99 50.27 -10.59
C PRO A 215 -5.68 50.50 -9.78
N PRO A 216 -5.01 49.43 -9.28
CA PRO A 216 -3.82 49.00 -10.01
C PRO A 216 -3.50 47.49 -10.03
N VAL A 217 -3.15 47.00 -11.22
CA VAL A 217 -2.05 46.05 -11.53
C VAL A 217 -1.74 44.94 -10.49
N LYS A 218 -2.31 43.75 -10.70
CA LYS A 218 -1.82 42.52 -10.08
C LYS A 218 -0.46 42.10 -10.67
N ARG A 219 0.65 42.52 -10.05
CA ARG A 219 1.97 41.87 -10.21
C ARG A 219 2.22 40.88 -9.07
N SER A 220 2.29 39.61 -9.44
CA SER A 220 3.04 38.50 -8.83
C SER A 220 3.32 38.57 -7.31
N ARG A 221 2.60 37.75 -6.52
CA ARG A 221 3.11 37.24 -5.24
C ARG A 221 2.90 35.74 -5.10
N SER A 222 4.03 35.02 -5.12
CA SER A 222 4.14 33.64 -4.68
C SER A 222 3.77 33.51 -3.20
N LEU A 223 2.78 32.68 -2.88
CA LEU A 223 2.50 32.29 -1.51
C LEU A 223 3.36 31.08 -1.13
N SER A 224 4.38 31.34 -0.34
CA SER A 224 5.01 30.34 0.54
C SER A 224 5.17 31.00 1.91
N PRO A 225 4.33 30.65 2.90
CA PRO A 225 4.53 31.13 4.26
C PRO A 225 5.87 30.61 4.78
N LYS A 226 6.76 31.52 5.19
CA LYS A 226 7.93 31.16 5.99
C LYS A 226 7.44 30.73 7.37
N SER A 227 7.26 29.43 7.59
CA SER A 227 6.96 28.89 8.92
C SER A 227 8.23 28.84 9.77
N SER A 228 8.46 29.93 10.52
CA SER A 228 9.49 30.00 11.57
C SER A 228 9.11 29.16 12.80
N PHE A 229 8.88 27.86 12.61
CA PHE A 229 8.72 26.86 13.67
C PHE A 229 8.98 25.42 13.17
N ARG A 230 10.10 25.18 12.47
CA ARG A 230 10.46 23.86 11.91
C ARG A 230 11.75 23.23 12.42
N GLU A 231 12.33 23.77 13.48
CA GLU A 231 13.50 23.18 14.16
C GLU A 231 13.16 21.88 14.95
N SER A 232 11.89 21.47 14.95
CA SER A 232 11.38 20.47 15.91
C SER A 232 11.18 19.05 15.39
N GLU A 233 11.15 18.78 14.07
CA GLU A 233 10.85 17.43 13.56
C GLU A 233 12.10 16.65 13.14
N GLU A 234 12.98 17.26 12.35
CA GLU A 234 14.23 16.64 11.91
C GLU A 234 15.22 16.48 13.07
N LEU A 235 15.31 17.48 13.96
CA LEU A 235 16.10 17.37 15.20
C LEU A 235 15.56 16.28 16.15
N ARG A 236 14.23 16.04 16.17
CA ARG A 236 13.64 14.91 16.91
C ARG A 236 13.99 13.57 16.27
N LYS A 237 13.92 13.45 14.94
CA LYS A 237 14.32 12.25 14.20
C LYS A 237 15.80 11.94 14.39
N LEU A 238 16.65 12.96 14.35
CA LEU A 238 18.09 12.89 14.60
C LEU A 238 18.37 12.41 16.04
N LYS A 239 17.75 13.02 17.07
CA LYS A 239 17.88 12.57 18.47
C LYS A 239 17.35 11.15 18.74
N ILE A 240 16.41 10.65 17.94
CA ILE A 240 15.95 9.26 18.00
C ILE A 240 16.95 8.33 17.31
N ALA A 241 17.57 8.75 16.22
CA ALA A 241 18.63 8.01 15.53
C ALA A 241 19.90 7.92 16.39
N GLU A 242 20.36 9.02 16.99
CA GLU A 242 21.49 9.06 17.93
C GLU A 242 21.31 8.06 19.08
N ARG A 243 20.17 8.10 19.78
CA ARG A 243 19.86 7.11 20.83
C ARG A 243 19.74 5.68 20.32
N LYS A 244 19.37 5.47 19.05
CA LYS A 244 19.34 4.14 18.45
C LYS A 244 20.76 3.63 18.18
N ILE A 245 21.64 4.50 17.70
CA ILE A 245 23.06 4.23 17.49
C ILE A 245 23.71 3.91 18.84
N GLU A 246 23.56 4.77 19.85
CA GLU A 246 24.10 4.57 21.21
C GLU A 246 23.67 3.22 21.84
N ASN A 247 22.40 2.81 21.64
CA ASN A 247 21.92 1.51 22.12
C ASN A 247 22.46 0.32 21.31
N LEU A 248 22.67 0.49 20.00
CA LEU A 248 23.31 -0.52 19.16
C LEU A 248 24.80 -0.66 19.49
N GLU A 249 25.51 0.44 19.77
CA GLU A 249 26.90 0.45 20.22
C GLU A 249 27.06 -0.28 21.56
N LYS A 250 26.19 -0.01 22.55
CA LYS A 250 26.19 -0.75 23.83
C LYS A 250 25.89 -2.25 23.64
N THR A 251 25.00 -2.59 22.71
CA THR A 251 24.69 -3.99 22.39
C THR A 251 25.87 -4.68 21.71
N LEU A 252 26.58 -3.97 20.82
CA LEU A 252 27.79 -4.44 20.15
C LEU A 252 28.94 -4.62 21.14
N GLN A 253 29.13 -3.71 22.10
CA GLN A 253 30.13 -3.84 23.16
C GLN A 253 29.88 -5.09 24.02
N LEU A 254 28.65 -5.32 24.45
CA LEU A 254 28.29 -6.52 25.23
C LEU A 254 28.51 -7.82 24.42
N LYS A 255 28.14 -7.84 23.14
CA LYS A 255 28.40 -8.99 22.26
C LYS A 255 29.89 -9.20 21.99
N THR A 256 30.68 -8.14 21.90
CA THR A 256 32.15 -8.21 21.77
C THR A 256 32.75 -8.85 23.03
N GLN A 257 32.38 -8.35 24.22
CA GLN A 257 32.81 -8.91 25.50
C GLN A 257 32.45 -10.39 25.63
N GLU A 258 31.23 -10.79 25.28
CA GLU A 258 30.80 -12.20 25.28
C GLU A 258 31.67 -13.06 24.34
N THR A 259 31.98 -12.58 23.13
CA THR A 259 32.87 -13.31 22.21
C THR A 259 34.32 -13.40 22.70
N ASP A 260 34.80 -12.41 23.47
CA ASP A 260 36.14 -12.42 24.05
C ASP A 260 36.21 -13.34 25.29
N GLU A 261 35.15 -13.38 26.11
CA GLU A 261 35.00 -14.35 27.22
C GLU A 261 34.95 -15.80 26.68
N LEU A 262 34.20 -16.05 25.60
CA LEU A 262 34.19 -17.35 24.92
C LEU A 262 35.56 -17.70 24.32
N ARG A 263 36.27 -16.74 23.70
CA ARG A 263 37.62 -16.95 23.16
C ARG A 263 38.62 -17.30 24.28
N ALA A 264 38.54 -16.62 25.42
CA ALA A 264 39.37 -16.90 26.58
C ALA A 264 39.11 -18.30 27.17
N ALA A 265 37.84 -18.72 27.28
CA ALA A 265 37.48 -20.07 27.72
C ALA A 265 38.00 -21.16 26.74
N HIS A 266 37.91 -20.90 25.43
CA HIS A 266 38.46 -21.80 24.41
C HIS A 266 39.98 -21.90 24.45
N GLU A 267 40.70 -20.79 24.64
CA GLU A 267 42.15 -20.82 24.80
C GLU A 267 42.58 -21.54 26.08
N GLN A 268 41.92 -21.32 27.22
CA GLN A 268 42.19 -22.11 28.43
C GLN A 268 41.94 -23.61 28.22
N ARG A 269 40.87 -24.00 27.51
CA ARG A 269 40.61 -25.42 27.19
C ARG A 269 41.72 -26.01 26.30
N LYS A 270 42.24 -25.21 25.36
CA LYS A 270 43.36 -25.56 24.48
C LYS A 270 44.68 -25.66 25.25
N GLU A 271 44.97 -24.77 26.18
CA GLU A 271 46.12 -24.84 27.09
C GLU A 271 46.06 -26.09 27.99
N ARG A 272 44.90 -26.39 28.60
CA ARG A 272 44.68 -27.62 29.38
C ARG A 272 44.93 -28.87 28.53
N LEU A 273 44.45 -28.90 27.28
CA LEU A 273 44.68 -30.01 26.35
C LEU A 273 46.16 -30.13 25.95
N GLN A 274 46.85 -29.02 25.68
CA GLN A 274 48.28 -29.02 25.36
C GLN A 274 49.10 -29.53 26.55
N MET A 275 48.80 -29.09 27.77
CA MET A 275 49.43 -29.55 29.00
C MET A 275 49.20 -31.05 29.24
N LEU A 276 47.99 -31.56 28.99
CA LEU A 276 47.70 -33.00 29.05
C LEU A 276 48.50 -33.78 27.98
N GLN A 277 48.63 -33.25 26.76
CA GLN A 277 49.42 -33.87 25.69
C GLN A 277 50.93 -33.84 25.95
N THR A 278 51.47 -32.82 26.62
CA THR A 278 52.86 -32.79 27.06
C THR A 278 53.09 -33.74 28.23
N ASN A 279 52.16 -33.83 29.18
CA ASN A 279 52.24 -34.78 30.29
C ASN A 279 52.17 -36.23 29.80
N TYR A 280 51.28 -36.53 28.85
CA TYR A 280 51.21 -37.85 28.22
C TYR A 280 52.49 -38.21 27.46
N ARG A 281 53.10 -37.23 26.75
CA ARG A 281 54.43 -37.41 26.13
C ARG A 281 55.50 -37.70 27.18
N ALA A 282 55.63 -36.85 28.20
CA ALA A 282 56.60 -37.03 29.27
C ALA A 282 56.44 -38.36 30.00
N LEU A 283 55.20 -38.80 30.29
CA LEU A 283 54.93 -40.10 30.91
C LEU A 283 55.31 -41.27 29.99
N LYS A 284 55.10 -41.13 28.67
CA LYS A 284 55.51 -42.11 27.66
C LYS A 284 57.04 -42.15 27.49
N GLU A 285 57.72 -41.00 27.50
CA GLU A 285 59.18 -40.89 27.54
C GLU A 285 59.74 -41.56 28.82
N GLN A 286 59.13 -41.31 29.98
CA GLN A 286 59.50 -41.96 31.24
C GLN A 286 59.29 -43.47 31.17
N LEU A 287 58.12 -43.95 30.74
CA LEU A 287 57.84 -45.38 30.60
C LEU A 287 58.88 -46.06 29.69
N LYS A 288 59.23 -45.40 28.58
CA LYS A 288 60.28 -45.85 27.66
C LYS A 288 61.67 -45.85 28.32
N GLN A 289 62.00 -44.88 29.17
CA GLN A 289 63.25 -44.88 29.96
C GLN A 289 63.28 -46.02 31.01
N TRP A 290 62.13 -46.41 31.57
CA TRP A 290 62.01 -47.59 32.43
C TRP A 290 62.11 -48.91 31.64
N GLU A 291 61.68 -48.95 30.37
CA GLU A 291 61.82 -50.11 29.48
C GLU A 291 63.23 -50.25 28.87
N GLU A 292 63.91 -49.14 28.58
CA GLU A 292 65.30 -49.12 28.06
C GLU A 292 66.36 -49.21 29.18
N GLY A 293 65.97 -49.02 30.44
CA GLY A 293 66.83 -48.99 31.62
C GLY A 293 67.11 -50.35 32.28
N ASP A 294 67.66 -51.34 31.55
CA ASP A 294 68.19 -52.57 32.16
C ASP A 294 69.48 -52.29 32.95
N SER A 295 69.33 -51.85 34.20
CA SER A 295 70.45 -51.62 35.12
C SER A 295 70.22 -52.20 36.50
N ARG A 296 70.61 -53.48 36.64
CA ARG A 296 70.95 -54.20 37.88
C ARG A 296 71.62 -53.29 38.94
N TYR A 297 70.91 -52.86 39.97
CA TYR A 297 71.53 -52.39 41.22
C TYR A 297 70.75 -52.76 42.50
N ARG A 298 71.42 -53.57 43.32
CA ARG A 298 71.22 -53.90 44.75
C ARG A 298 69.93 -53.44 45.44
N HIS A 299 69.13 -54.42 45.88
CA HIS A 299 68.44 -54.33 47.17
C HIS A 299 69.46 -53.96 48.26
N ALA A 300 69.14 -52.93 49.05
CA ALA A 300 69.70 -52.78 50.39
C ALA A 300 68.95 -53.74 51.34
N ASP A 301 69.56 -54.08 52.47
CA ASP A 301 69.13 -55.17 53.37
C ASP A 301 67.63 -55.18 53.69
N THR A 302 66.98 -56.30 53.37
CA THR A 302 65.55 -56.56 53.55
C THR A 302 65.13 -56.66 55.03
N HIS A 303 66.03 -56.42 55.98
CA HIS A 303 65.86 -56.77 57.40
C HIS A 303 65.51 -55.58 58.33
N GLN A 304 65.27 -54.37 57.80
CA GLN A 304 64.86 -53.21 58.62
C GLN A 304 63.52 -52.55 58.21
N LEU A 305 62.76 -53.15 57.28
CA LEU A 305 61.37 -52.73 56.99
C LEU A 305 60.31 -53.81 57.28
N CYS A 306 60.68 -54.97 57.85
CA CYS A 306 59.73 -56.02 58.26
C CYS A 306 58.94 -55.68 59.55
N GLN A 307 58.59 -54.41 59.76
CA GLN A 307 57.81 -53.96 60.92
C GLN A 307 56.46 -53.33 60.54
N GLU A 308 56.21 -53.09 59.24
CA GLU A 308 54.90 -52.74 58.69
C GLU A 308 54.54 -53.76 57.61
N ASP A 309 53.28 -54.18 57.58
CA ASP A 309 52.77 -55.13 56.58
C ASP A 309 52.99 -54.54 55.18
N SER A 310 53.91 -55.13 54.41
CA SER A 310 54.25 -54.65 53.07
C SER A 310 52.99 -54.57 52.19
N ASP A 311 52.10 -55.55 52.31
CA ASP A 311 50.82 -55.60 51.62
C ASP A 311 49.84 -54.53 52.11
N ALA A 312 49.91 -54.09 53.38
CA ALA A 312 49.12 -52.96 53.87
C ALA A 312 49.60 -51.65 53.24
N VAL A 313 50.92 -51.40 53.22
CA VAL A 313 51.49 -50.19 52.58
C VAL A 313 51.21 -50.16 51.07
N TRP A 314 51.30 -51.29 50.37
CA TRP A 314 50.91 -51.37 48.96
C TRP A 314 49.40 -51.19 48.74
N ASN A 315 48.55 -51.70 49.63
CA ASN A 315 47.11 -51.46 49.58
C ASN A 315 46.75 -50.01 49.87
N GLU A 316 47.39 -49.36 50.84
CA GLU A 316 47.24 -47.93 51.11
C GLU A 316 47.71 -47.08 49.92
N LEU A 317 48.88 -47.38 49.33
CA LEU A 317 49.34 -46.68 48.13
C LEU A 317 48.39 -46.90 46.92
N ALA A 318 47.81 -48.09 46.78
CA ALA A 318 46.80 -48.40 45.76
C ALA A 318 45.43 -47.75 46.05
N PHE A 319 45.12 -47.51 47.33
CA PHE A 319 43.96 -46.75 47.79
C PHE A 319 44.15 -45.27 47.50
N PHE A 320 45.26 -44.65 47.93
CA PHE A 320 45.60 -43.26 47.65
C PHE A 320 45.71 -42.97 46.14
N LYS A 321 46.24 -43.90 45.32
CA LYS A 321 46.19 -43.77 43.85
C LYS A 321 44.77 -43.80 43.28
N ARG A 322 43.88 -44.64 43.83
CA ARG A 322 42.46 -44.68 43.43
C ARG A 322 41.75 -43.40 43.84
N GLU A 323 41.93 -42.95 45.08
CA GLU A 323 41.26 -41.76 45.61
C GLU A 323 41.79 -40.49 44.95
N HIS A 324 43.09 -40.36 44.70
CA HIS A 324 43.65 -39.26 43.90
C HIS A 324 43.12 -39.26 42.46
N LYS A 325 42.96 -40.43 41.82
CA LYS A 325 42.36 -40.52 40.47
C LYS A 325 40.87 -40.11 40.50
N LYS A 326 40.13 -40.52 41.52
CA LYS A 326 38.72 -40.16 41.74
C LYS A 326 38.56 -38.66 41.99
N LEU A 327 39.32 -38.09 42.92
CA LEU A 327 39.35 -36.64 43.20
C LEU A 327 39.78 -35.81 41.98
N LEU A 328 40.67 -36.31 41.13
CA LEU A 328 41.05 -35.62 39.90
C LEU A 328 39.91 -35.58 38.87
N ILE A 329 39.12 -36.66 38.75
CA ILE A 329 37.92 -36.70 37.91
C ILE A 329 36.84 -35.79 38.49
N GLU A 330 36.63 -35.84 39.80
CA GLU A 330 35.63 -35.04 40.51
C GLU A 330 35.95 -33.53 40.43
N LYS A 331 37.22 -33.14 40.58
CA LYS A 331 37.70 -31.78 40.32
C LYS A 331 37.40 -31.34 38.87
N LEU A 332 37.65 -32.21 37.89
CA LEU A 332 37.48 -31.88 36.47
C LEU A 332 36.00 -31.71 36.11
N ASN A 333 35.12 -32.55 36.68
CA ASN A 333 33.67 -32.38 36.59
C ASN A 333 33.21 -31.07 37.23
N LEU A 334 33.69 -30.74 38.44
CA LEU A 334 33.36 -29.49 39.12
C LEU A 334 33.83 -28.25 38.35
N GLU A 335 34.99 -28.31 37.70
CA GLU A 335 35.46 -27.24 36.80
C GLU A 335 34.57 -27.11 35.54
N GLU A 336 34.11 -28.22 34.95
CA GLU A 336 33.14 -28.17 33.84
C GLU A 336 31.76 -27.64 34.26
N GLU A 337 31.24 -28.00 35.44
CA GLU A 337 29.98 -27.43 35.97
C GLU A 337 30.11 -25.92 36.25
N LEU A 338 31.26 -25.47 36.75
CA LEU A 338 31.49 -24.05 37.03
C LEU A 338 31.60 -23.24 35.73
N ASP A 339 32.26 -23.76 34.69
CA ASP A 339 32.29 -23.13 33.37
C ASP A 339 30.91 -23.17 32.67
N GLN A 340 30.12 -24.25 32.83
CA GLN A 340 28.71 -24.29 32.40
C GLN A 340 27.85 -23.25 33.12
N MET A 341 27.99 -23.09 34.45
CA MET A 341 27.25 -22.08 35.22
C MET A 341 27.58 -20.65 34.79
N LYS A 342 28.84 -20.34 34.43
CA LYS A 342 29.20 -19.03 33.87
C LYS A 342 28.47 -18.76 32.55
N VAL A 343 28.41 -19.75 31.65
CA VAL A 343 27.67 -19.66 30.38
C VAL A 343 26.17 -19.48 30.64
N HIS A 344 25.58 -20.22 31.57
CA HIS A 344 24.18 -20.00 31.96
C HIS A 344 23.94 -18.61 32.58
N GLN A 345 24.91 -18.06 33.32
CA GLN A 345 24.81 -16.71 33.88
C GLN A 345 24.92 -15.60 32.81
N SER A 346 25.76 -15.77 31.77
CA SER A 346 25.83 -14.82 30.66
C SER A 346 24.58 -14.90 29.77
N VAL A 347 24.08 -16.11 29.46
CA VAL A 347 22.80 -16.32 28.76
C VAL A 347 21.61 -15.76 29.55
N GLY A 348 21.59 -15.90 30.88
CA GLY A 348 20.56 -15.30 31.74
C GLY A 348 20.57 -13.76 31.74
N LYS A 349 21.73 -13.13 31.57
CA LYS A 349 21.84 -11.66 31.38
C LYS A 349 21.30 -11.24 30.00
N LEU A 350 21.57 -12.03 28.95
CA LEU A 350 21.03 -11.78 27.61
C LEU A 350 19.50 -11.83 27.58
N SER A 351 18.88 -12.89 28.12
CA SER A 351 17.41 -13.01 28.12
C SER A 351 16.74 -11.87 28.89
N MET A 352 17.34 -11.40 29.98
CA MET A 352 16.87 -10.23 30.73
C MET A 352 16.96 -8.93 29.89
N GLN A 353 17.97 -8.77 29.05
CA GLN A 353 18.11 -7.62 28.14
C GLN A 353 17.12 -7.70 26.98
N GLU A 354 16.91 -8.89 26.41
CA GLU A 354 15.90 -9.14 25.37
C GLU A 354 14.49 -8.85 25.89
N PHE A 355 14.14 -9.32 27.10
CA PHE A 355 12.85 -9.04 27.73
C PHE A 355 12.63 -7.52 27.96
N ASN A 356 13.69 -6.79 28.29
CA ASN A 356 13.65 -5.32 28.37
C ASN A 356 13.44 -4.66 27.01
N CYS A 357 14.05 -5.18 25.94
CA CYS A 357 13.86 -4.71 24.57
C CYS A 357 12.42 -4.97 24.08
N VAL A 358 11.87 -6.17 24.30
CA VAL A 358 10.48 -6.53 23.99
C VAL A 358 9.51 -5.57 24.71
N ARG A 359 9.69 -5.38 26.02
CA ARG A 359 8.89 -4.44 26.83
C ARG A 359 8.98 -2.98 26.34
N GLN A 360 10.09 -2.57 25.72
CA GLN A 360 10.22 -1.25 25.10
C GLN A 360 9.50 -1.18 23.74
N LEU A 361 9.54 -2.25 22.94
CA LEU A 361 8.83 -2.38 21.67
C LEU A 361 7.31 -2.37 21.88
N GLU A 362 6.79 -3.09 22.88
CA GLU A 362 5.37 -3.07 23.25
C GLU A 362 4.85 -1.66 23.56
N ARG A 363 5.61 -0.88 24.35
CA ARG A 363 5.26 0.52 24.65
C ARG A 363 5.23 1.39 23.39
N ARG A 364 6.13 1.13 22.43
CA ARG A 364 6.17 1.85 21.14
C ARG A 364 5.01 1.44 20.24
N LEU A 365 4.65 0.16 20.18
CA LEU A 365 3.47 -0.32 19.45
C LEU A 365 2.20 0.33 20.00
N LYS A 366 2.02 0.34 21.33
CA LYS A 366 0.87 0.97 21.99
C LYS A 366 0.77 2.47 21.74
N ALA A 367 1.91 3.17 21.60
CA ALA A 367 1.94 4.58 21.20
C ALA A 367 1.54 4.76 19.72
N ILE A 368 2.07 3.94 18.82
CA ILE A 368 1.74 3.95 17.38
C ILE A 368 0.26 3.64 17.15
N GLU A 369 -0.34 2.70 17.87
CA GLU A 369 -1.78 2.43 17.84
C GLU A 369 -2.62 3.64 18.30
N GLY A 370 -2.15 4.37 19.32
CA GLY A 370 -2.77 5.60 19.78
C GLY A 370 -2.77 6.70 18.71
N ASP A 371 -1.64 6.88 18.02
CA ASP A 371 -1.52 7.86 16.95
C ASP A 371 -2.28 7.42 15.67
N LEU A 372 -2.34 6.12 15.36
CA LEU A 372 -3.17 5.57 14.29
C LEU A 372 -4.67 5.85 14.55
N LYS A 373 -5.13 5.75 15.80
CA LYS A 373 -6.51 6.10 16.18
C LYS A 373 -6.79 7.60 15.97
N LYS A 374 -5.88 8.48 16.38
CA LYS A 374 -6.00 9.94 16.11
C LYS A 374 -6.04 10.23 14.61
N GLN A 375 -5.16 9.60 13.84
CA GLN A 375 -5.09 9.80 12.39
C GLN A 375 -6.34 9.28 11.65
N LYS A 376 -6.98 8.22 12.16
CA LYS A 376 -8.29 7.75 11.66
C LYS A 376 -9.39 8.79 11.88
N GLU A 377 -9.43 9.46 13.03
CA GLU A 377 -10.44 10.51 13.28
C GLU A 377 -10.18 11.77 12.43
N VAL A 378 -8.92 12.20 12.31
CA VAL A 378 -8.54 13.30 11.39
C VAL A 378 -8.92 12.98 9.94
N ASN A 379 -8.69 11.74 9.47
CA ASN A 379 -9.11 11.32 8.13
C ASN A 379 -10.64 11.32 7.95
N LYS A 380 -11.41 11.04 9.01
CA LYS A 380 -12.88 11.09 9.01
C LYS A 380 -13.39 12.53 8.98
N ASP A 381 -12.73 13.46 9.64
CA ASP A 381 -13.06 14.90 9.56
C ASP A 381 -12.68 15.50 8.21
N LEU A 382 -11.50 15.20 7.68
CA LEU A 382 -11.10 15.56 6.31
C LEU A 382 -12.05 14.97 5.26
N LEU A 383 -12.67 13.82 5.51
CA LEU A 383 -13.69 13.25 4.63
C LEU A 383 -15.00 14.06 4.67
N LYS A 384 -15.42 14.55 5.85
CA LYS A 384 -16.57 15.47 5.98
C LYS A 384 -16.29 16.78 5.25
N GLU A 385 -15.11 17.37 5.46
CA GLU A 385 -14.70 18.61 4.80
C GLU A 385 -14.61 18.44 3.27
N LYS A 386 -14.02 17.34 2.79
CA LYS A 386 -14.03 17.00 1.36
C LYS A 386 -15.44 16.89 0.79
N ASN A 387 -16.38 16.29 1.53
CA ASN A 387 -17.77 16.17 1.08
C ASN A 387 -18.48 17.53 1.07
N TYR A 388 -18.23 18.39 2.06
CA TYR A 388 -18.72 19.77 2.10
C TYR A 388 -18.16 20.61 0.92
N LEU A 389 -16.85 20.57 0.69
CA LEU A 389 -16.20 21.23 -0.44
C LEU A 389 -16.69 20.69 -1.79
N LYS A 390 -16.99 19.38 -1.88
CA LYS A 390 -17.59 18.80 -3.08
C LYS A 390 -19.00 19.32 -3.34
N ALA A 391 -19.83 19.46 -2.30
CA ALA A 391 -21.17 20.05 -2.43
C ALA A 391 -21.09 21.53 -2.81
N SER A 392 -20.21 22.30 -2.16
CA SER A 392 -19.96 23.71 -2.48
C SER A 392 -19.46 23.92 -3.92
N LEU A 393 -18.58 23.03 -4.41
CA LEU A 393 -18.13 23.02 -5.80
C LEU A 393 -19.27 22.75 -6.78
N GLU A 394 -20.20 21.83 -6.46
CA GLU A 394 -21.33 21.53 -7.33
C GLU A 394 -22.28 22.73 -7.44
N VAL A 395 -22.61 23.36 -6.31
CA VAL A 395 -23.37 24.62 -6.29
C VAL A 395 -22.67 25.69 -7.13
N GLN A 396 -21.35 25.87 -7.02
CA GLN A 396 -20.61 26.82 -7.85
C GLN A 396 -20.63 26.52 -9.35
N LYS A 397 -20.76 25.25 -9.77
CA LYS A 397 -20.98 24.90 -11.19
C LYS A 397 -22.39 25.25 -11.63
N GLU A 398 -23.40 24.90 -10.85
CA GLU A 398 -24.80 25.25 -11.16
C GLU A 398 -24.94 26.78 -11.32
N ASP A 399 -24.25 27.53 -10.46
CA ASP A 399 -24.10 29.00 -10.49
C ASP A 399 -23.28 29.53 -11.69
N ALA A 400 -22.41 28.72 -12.29
CA ALA A 400 -21.70 29.05 -13.52
C ALA A 400 -22.58 28.76 -14.74
N ASP A 401 -23.27 27.62 -14.74
CA ASP A 401 -24.19 27.19 -15.79
C ASP A 401 -25.43 28.09 -15.88
N THR A 402 -25.90 28.70 -14.78
CA THR A 402 -26.93 29.76 -14.81
C THR A 402 -26.41 31.00 -15.50
N ARG A 403 -25.23 31.50 -15.12
CA ARG A 403 -24.59 32.67 -15.73
C ARG A 403 -24.27 32.45 -17.21
N GLU A 404 -23.86 31.25 -17.61
CA GLU A 404 -23.65 30.91 -19.03
C GLU A 404 -24.96 30.99 -19.83
N ARG A 405 -26.06 30.44 -19.30
CA ARG A 405 -27.40 30.55 -19.91
C ARG A 405 -27.89 32.00 -20.00
N GLU A 406 -27.64 32.81 -18.97
CA GLU A 406 -27.95 34.25 -18.99
C GLU A 406 -27.14 34.99 -20.06
N LEU A 407 -25.83 34.71 -20.18
CA LEU A 407 -24.98 35.27 -21.23
C LEU A 407 -25.43 34.83 -22.63
N GLU A 408 -25.85 33.58 -22.81
CA GLU A 408 -26.40 33.10 -24.10
C GLU A 408 -27.71 33.82 -24.46
N ALA A 409 -28.57 34.08 -23.48
CA ALA A 409 -29.80 34.85 -23.67
C ALA A 409 -29.52 36.32 -24.03
N LEU A 410 -28.55 36.95 -23.36
CA LEU A 410 -28.10 38.30 -23.69
C LEU A 410 -27.47 38.37 -25.09
N LEU A 411 -26.70 37.36 -25.50
CA LEU A 411 -26.13 37.29 -26.85
C LEU A 411 -27.22 37.16 -27.93
N LYS A 412 -28.29 36.38 -27.69
CA LYS A 412 -29.46 36.31 -28.58
C LYS A 412 -30.13 37.69 -28.71
N ARG A 413 -30.37 38.37 -27.58
CA ARG A 413 -30.95 39.73 -27.57
C ARG A 413 -30.08 40.77 -28.26
N ILE A 414 -28.75 40.68 -28.14
CA ILE A 414 -27.81 41.55 -28.89
C ILE A 414 -27.87 41.26 -30.39
N CYS A 415 -28.07 40.00 -30.81
CA CYS A 415 -28.25 39.65 -32.22
C CYS A 415 -29.59 40.15 -32.77
N GLU A 416 -30.66 40.16 -31.98
CA GLU A 416 -31.95 40.78 -32.33
C GLU A 416 -31.79 42.29 -32.51
N ILE A 417 -31.27 43.01 -31.50
CA ILE A 417 -31.02 44.46 -31.57
C ILE A 417 -30.12 44.84 -32.76
N LYS A 418 -29.19 43.97 -33.18
CA LYS A 418 -28.37 44.18 -34.39
C LYS A 418 -29.16 44.06 -35.70
N LYS A 419 -30.18 43.20 -35.77
CA LYS A 419 -31.11 43.12 -36.91
C LYS A 419 -31.99 44.37 -36.94
N ASP A 420 -32.63 44.69 -35.82
CA ASP A 420 -33.48 45.87 -35.67
C ASP A 420 -32.71 47.14 -36.08
N LYS A 421 -31.45 47.27 -35.65
CA LYS A 421 -30.58 48.37 -36.07
C LYS A 421 -30.30 48.39 -37.58
N ALA A 422 -30.12 47.24 -38.23
CA ALA A 422 -29.91 47.16 -39.68
C ALA A 422 -31.19 47.50 -40.47
N GLU A 423 -32.35 47.08 -39.96
CA GLU A 423 -33.67 47.43 -40.51
C GLU A 423 -33.95 48.93 -40.37
N LEU A 424 -33.67 49.51 -39.20
CA LEU A 424 -33.75 50.96 -38.98
C LEU A 424 -32.78 51.75 -39.88
N GLN A 425 -31.55 51.24 -40.10
CA GLN A 425 -30.62 51.87 -41.05
C GLN A 425 -31.16 51.84 -42.48
N PHE A 426 -31.75 50.73 -42.92
CA PHE A 426 -32.39 50.65 -44.24
C PHE A 426 -33.54 51.65 -44.39
N VAL A 427 -34.36 51.84 -43.36
CA VAL A 427 -35.43 52.86 -43.34
C VAL A 427 -34.86 54.28 -43.42
N ILE A 428 -33.76 54.58 -42.71
CA ILE A 428 -33.06 55.88 -42.81
C ILE A 428 -32.53 56.10 -44.23
N ASP A 429 -31.83 55.12 -44.81
CA ASP A 429 -31.29 55.20 -46.17
C ASP A 429 -32.39 55.44 -47.22
N GLU A 430 -33.59 54.86 -47.04
CA GLU A 430 -34.74 55.09 -47.93
C GLU A 430 -35.34 56.49 -47.74
N GLN A 431 -35.53 56.94 -46.50
CA GLN A 431 -35.97 58.30 -46.19
C GLN A 431 -35.00 59.37 -46.71
N GLU A 432 -33.68 59.10 -46.70
CA GLU A 432 -32.68 59.99 -47.30
C GLU A 432 -32.81 60.09 -48.83
N LYS A 433 -33.11 58.97 -49.52
CA LYS A 433 -33.40 58.97 -50.97
C LYS A 433 -34.67 59.76 -51.28
N GLU A 434 -35.73 59.58 -50.50
CA GLU A 434 -36.98 60.33 -50.63
C GLU A 434 -36.74 61.83 -50.40
N ALA A 435 -36.04 62.19 -49.32
CA ALA A 435 -35.68 63.58 -49.02
C ALA A 435 -34.80 64.20 -50.14
N ALA A 436 -33.88 63.44 -50.73
CA ALA A 436 -33.10 63.88 -51.88
C ALA A 436 -33.95 64.02 -53.16
N SER A 437 -35.00 63.21 -53.32
CA SER A 437 -35.98 63.32 -54.40
C SER A 437 -36.86 64.57 -54.25
N LEU A 438 -37.39 64.80 -53.04
CA LEU A 438 -38.17 66.00 -52.70
C LEU A 438 -37.33 67.28 -52.84
N LYS A 439 -36.06 67.27 -52.38
CA LYS A 439 -35.12 68.39 -52.61
C LYS A 439 -34.91 68.69 -54.10
N ARG A 440 -34.83 67.66 -54.96
CA ARG A 440 -34.76 67.84 -56.43
C ARG A 440 -36.04 68.46 -56.99
N GLN A 441 -37.22 67.97 -56.59
CA GLN A 441 -38.51 68.55 -57.00
C GLN A 441 -38.66 70.01 -56.54
N VAL A 442 -38.22 70.36 -55.32
CA VAL A 442 -38.22 71.74 -54.83
C VAL A 442 -37.25 72.63 -55.62
N ALA A 443 -36.05 72.13 -55.97
CA ALA A 443 -35.11 72.87 -56.80
C ALA A 443 -35.65 73.11 -58.23
N GLU A 444 -36.32 72.12 -58.82
CA GLU A 444 -37.01 72.23 -60.11
C GLU A 444 -38.18 73.22 -60.06
N ALA A 445 -39.03 73.13 -59.03
CA ALA A 445 -40.13 74.07 -58.81
C ALA A 445 -39.65 75.51 -58.57
N ASN A 446 -38.50 75.69 -57.91
CA ASN A 446 -37.87 77.01 -57.77
C ASN A 446 -37.29 77.51 -59.10
N ARG A 447 -36.66 76.65 -59.91
CA ARG A 447 -36.23 77.00 -61.27
C ARG A 447 -37.40 77.47 -62.13
N LEU A 448 -38.50 76.70 -62.16
CA LEU A 448 -39.72 77.06 -62.88
C LEU A 448 -40.35 78.34 -62.33
N ARG A 449 -40.22 78.65 -61.04
CA ARG A 449 -40.67 79.93 -60.46
C ARG A 449 -39.84 81.09 -60.99
N ASN A 450 -38.52 80.97 -60.97
CA ASN A 450 -37.62 81.99 -61.51
C ASN A 450 -37.86 82.21 -63.02
N GLU A 451 -38.02 81.12 -63.79
CA GLU A 451 -38.37 81.20 -65.22
C GLU A 451 -39.73 81.88 -65.44
N ASN A 452 -40.72 81.67 -64.57
CA ASN A 452 -41.98 82.42 -64.61
C ASN A 452 -41.81 83.90 -64.22
N GLU A 453 -40.88 84.24 -63.32
CA GLU A 453 -40.57 85.61 -62.92
C GLU A 453 -39.80 86.37 -64.01
N ASP A 454 -38.88 85.70 -64.72
CA ASP A 454 -38.22 86.20 -65.93
C ASP A 454 -39.23 86.40 -67.08
N LEU A 455 -40.13 85.44 -67.31
CA LEU A 455 -41.20 85.56 -68.30
C LEU A 455 -42.19 86.67 -67.92
N LEU A 456 -42.53 86.84 -66.64
CA LEU A 456 -43.36 87.94 -66.16
C LEU A 456 -42.67 89.28 -66.42
N SER A 457 -41.35 89.36 -66.17
CA SER A 457 -40.53 90.54 -66.46
C SER A 457 -40.51 90.86 -67.96
N GLN A 458 -40.32 89.86 -68.83
CA GLN A 458 -40.42 90.03 -70.29
C GLN A 458 -41.82 90.46 -70.75
N VAL A 459 -42.90 89.91 -70.17
CA VAL A 459 -44.28 90.34 -70.45
C VAL A 459 -44.51 91.77 -69.99
N GLN A 460 -43.90 92.18 -68.87
CA GLN A 460 -44.00 93.54 -68.34
C GLN A 460 -43.19 94.55 -69.17
N GLU A 461 -42.02 94.16 -69.68
CA GLU A 461 -41.21 94.92 -70.63
C GLU A 461 -41.89 95.06 -72.01
N LEU A 462 -42.44 93.96 -72.55
CA LEU A 462 -43.29 93.98 -73.75
C LEU A 462 -44.56 94.84 -73.55
N LYS A 463 -45.07 94.93 -72.33
CA LYS A 463 -46.19 95.81 -72.00
C LYS A 463 -45.77 97.28 -71.97
N CYS A 464 -44.59 97.61 -71.45
CA CYS A 464 -44.02 98.95 -71.56
C CYS A 464 -43.80 99.35 -73.02
N LEU A 465 -43.22 98.47 -73.85
CA LEU A 465 -43.05 98.68 -75.30
C LEU A 465 -44.39 98.82 -76.04
N LEU A 466 -45.43 98.07 -75.63
CA LEU A 466 -46.78 98.21 -76.17
C LEU A 466 -47.44 99.54 -75.78
N ASP A 467 -47.19 100.02 -74.57
CA ASP A 467 -47.72 101.30 -74.11
C ASP A 467 -46.94 102.50 -74.69
N GLU A 468 -45.63 102.35 -74.98
CA GLU A 468 -44.86 103.27 -75.86
C GLU A 468 -45.39 103.25 -77.31
N ALA A 469 -45.65 102.08 -77.88
CA ALA A 469 -46.22 101.96 -79.23
C ALA A 469 -47.63 102.58 -79.33
N LYS A 470 -48.42 102.55 -78.25
CA LYS A 470 -49.69 103.30 -78.15
C LYS A 470 -49.48 104.80 -78.00
N ALA A 471 -48.44 105.23 -77.27
CA ALA A 471 -48.12 106.65 -77.12
C ALA A 471 -47.65 107.32 -78.43
N VAL A 472 -47.02 106.55 -79.33
CA VAL A 472 -46.53 107.05 -80.64
C VAL A 472 -47.61 107.02 -81.74
N ALA A 473 -48.77 106.38 -81.51
CA ALA A 473 -49.79 106.13 -82.55
C ALA A 473 -51.17 106.74 -82.28
N THR A 474 -51.27 107.94 -81.68
CA THR A 474 -52.50 108.76 -81.74
C THR A 474 -52.23 110.25 -81.93
N SER A 475 -52.20 110.69 -83.19
CA SER A 475 -52.27 112.10 -83.59
C SER A 475 -53.24 112.29 -84.77
N GLY A 476 -54.53 112.24 -84.43
CA GLY A 476 -55.62 113.00 -85.08
C GLY A 476 -56.31 112.37 -86.30
N GLN A 477 -57.57 112.70 -86.63
CA GLN A 477 -58.62 113.46 -85.92
C GLN A 477 -59.92 113.34 -86.75
N CYS A 478 -61.09 112.99 -86.17
CA CYS A 478 -62.41 113.48 -86.66
C CYS A 478 -63.58 113.06 -85.74
N ASN A 479 -64.50 114.01 -85.54
CA ASN A 479 -65.70 113.95 -84.71
C ASN A 479 -66.81 113.01 -85.23
N CYS A 480 -67.67 112.55 -84.31
CA CYS A 480 -69.12 112.82 -84.33
C CYS A 480 -69.75 112.63 -82.93
N ARG A 481 -70.99 113.12 -82.74
CA ARG A 481 -71.55 113.53 -81.43
C ARG A 481 -72.93 112.85 -81.14
N ILE A 482 -73.34 112.79 -79.85
CA ILE A 482 -74.73 112.79 -79.31
C ILE A 482 -75.46 111.42 -79.01
N THR A 483 -75.50 111.09 -77.71
CA THR A 483 -76.60 110.65 -76.78
C THR A 483 -77.77 109.68 -77.13
N GLY A 484 -78.13 108.82 -76.14
CA GLY A 484 -79.50 108.35 -75.81
C GLY A 484 -79.97 107.06 -76.55
N THR A 485 -80.82 106.16 -76.01
CA THR A 485 -81.53 106.05 -74.70
C THR A 485 -81.98 104.58 -74.42
N LYS A 486 -82.46 104.30 -73.19
CA LYS A 486 -83.10 103.06 -72.64
C LYS A 486 -83.87 102.11 -73.59
N VAL A 487 -83.88 100.80 -73.26
CA VAL A 487 -85.09 99.91 -73.11
C VAL A 487 -84.73 98.55 -72.45
N LYS A 488 -85.70 97.85 -71.84
CA LYS A 488 -85.57 96.52 -71.18
C LYS A 488 -86.19 95.39 -72.05
N LEU A 489 -85.65 94.15 -72.03
CA LEU A 489 -86.35 92.90 -71.61
C LEU A 489 -85.53 91.59 -71.78
N LYS A 490 -86.08 90.49 -71.25
CA LYS A 490 -85.48 89.16 -70.99
C LYS A 490 -85.49 88.20 -72.20
N THR A 491 -84.65 87.14 -72.22
CA THR A 491 -85.06 85.71 -71.99
C THR A 491 -84.11 84.62 -72.58
N ALA A 492 -83.45 83.86 -71.68
CA ALA A 492 -83.17 82.40 -71.62
C ALA A 492 -82.43 81.55 -72.71
N LYS A 493 -81.66 80.56 -72.16
CA LYS A 493 -81.23 79.23 -72.70
C LYS A 493 -80.15 79.23 -73.82
N LYS A 494 -79.20 78.28 -73.89
CA LYS A 494 -79.01 76.97 -73.20
C LYS A 494 -77.54 76.49 -73.27
N LYS A 495 -77.01 75.86 -72.20
CA LYS A 495 -75.80 74.98 -72.12
C LYS A 495 -74.44 75.63 -72.47
N SER A 496 -73.30 75.30 -71.84
CA SER A 496 -72.97 74.31 -70.79
C SER A 496 -71.90 74.86 -69.83
N SER A 497 -71.88 74.37 -68.59
CA SER A 497 -71.15 74.97 -67.45
C SER A 497 -69.78 74.36 -67.14
N LEU A 498 -68.95 75.18 -66.48
CA LEU A 498 -67.86 74.88 -65.53
C LEU A 498 -67.58 73.40 -65.20
N GLY A 499 -66.29 73.04 -65.22
CA GLY A 499 -65.78 71.85 -64.52
C GLY A 499 -64.45 71.33 -65.05
N HIS A 500 -63.33 72.04 -64.83
CA HIS A 500 -62.00 71.60 -65.31
C HIS A 500 -60.86 71.65 -64.26
N HIS A 501 -61.19 71.57 -62.96
CA HIS A 501 -60.26 71.18 -61.90
C HIS A 501 -60.88 70.08 -60.99
N GLY A 502 -61.33 68.97 -61.61
CA GLY A 502 -61.99 67.87 -60.89
C GLY A 502 -61.78 66.47 -61.47
N ALA A 503 -60.90 66.31 -62.47
CA ALA A 503 -60.74 65.06 -63.22
C ALA A 503 -59.41 64.32 -62.96
N PHE A 504 -58.31 65.02 -62.65
CA PHE A 504 -57.01 64.36 -62.43
C PHE A 504 -56.83 63.73 -61.03
N LEU A 505 -57.64 64.14 -60.04
CA LEU A 505 -57.63 63.55 -58.70
C LEU A 505 -58.48 62.27 -58.60
N LYS A 506 -59.43 62.06 -59.53
CA LYS A 506 -60.30 60.87 -59.56
C LYS A 506 -59.72 59.69 -60.36
N GLN A 507 -58.71 59.94 -61.21
CA GLN A 507 -57.95 58.87 -61.87
C GLN A 507 -57.07 58.14 -60.83
N SER A 508 -56.34 58.90 -59.98
CA SER A 508 -55.45 58.36 -58.94
C SER A 508 -56.19 57.53 -57.89
N ILE A 509 -57.34 58.01 -57.43
CA ILE A 509 -58.19 57.30 -56.45
C ILE A 509 -58.76 56.00 -57.05
N LYS A 510 -59.03 55.96 -58.38
CA LYS A 510 -59.53 54.73 -59.03
C LYS A 510 -58.43 53.71 -59.33
N VAL A 511 -57.19 54.13 -59.58
CA VAL A 511 -56.05 53.21 -59.77
C VAL A 511 -55.65 52.53 -58.46
N MET A 512 -55.75 53.20 -57.30
CA MET A 512 -55.52 52.56 -56.00
C MET A 512 -56.71 51.69 -55.52
N SER A 513 -57.92 51.91 -56.04
CA SER A 513 -59.11 51.13 -55.65
C SER A 513 -59.16 49.71 -56.22
N ASN A 514 -58.29 49.36 -57.18
CA ASN A 514 -58.22 48.00 -57.77
C ASN A 514 -57.11 47.12 -57.17
N VAL A 515 -56.39 47.58 -56.14
CA VAL A 515 -55.35 46.80 -55.44
C VAL A 515 -55.90 46.16 -54.14
N PHE A 516 -57.06 46.63 -53.65
CA PHE A 516 -57.65 46.22 -52.37
C PHE A 516 -58.78 45.18 -52.46
N GLU A 517 -58.87 44.42 -53.56
CA GLU A 517 -59.91 43.40 -53.76
C GLU A 517 -59.37 41.96 -53.79
N ASN A 518 -58.23 41.71 -53.14
CA ASN A 518 -57.72 40.36 -52.82
C ASN A 518 -56.78 40.40 -51.61
N PHE A 519 -57.32 40.57 -50.39
CA PHE A 519 -56.86 39.94 -49.14
C PHE A 519 -57.80 40.35 -47.99
N SER A 520 -58.81 39.53 -47.72
CA SER A 520 -59.63 39.64 -46.50
C SER A 520 -58.89 39.05 -45.30
N LYS A 521 -59.12 39.63 -44.11
CA LYS A 521 -58.51 39.33 -42.80
C LYS A 521 -57.05 39.82 -42.65
N ASP A 522 -56.68 40.55 -41.60
CA ASP A 522 -57.18 40.53 -40.21
C ASP A 522 -57.45 41.92 -39.60
N GLY A 523 -58.07 41.92 -38.40
CA GLY A 523 -58.70 43.10 -37.79
C GLY A 523 -57.83 43.94 -36.84
N TRP A 524 -58.35 45.13 -36.56
CA TRP A 524 -57.92 46.06 -35.52
C TRP A 524 -59.04 46.25 -34.48
N GLU A 525 -58.67 46.36 -33.21
CA GLU A 525 -59.35 47.04 -32.08
C GLU A 525 -58.57 46.66 -30.80
N ASP A 526 -58.39 47.49 -29.78
CA ASP A 526 -58.26 48.96 -29.73
C ASP A 526 -57.42 49.32 -28.48
N VAL A 527 -57.00 50.57 -28.31
CA VAL A 527 -56.14 51.02 -27.20
C VAL A 527 -56.98 51.48 -26.01
N SER A 528 -56.56 51.16 -24.77
CA SER A 528 -57.08 51.84 -23.57
C SER A 528 -56.07 51.93 -22.44
N GLU A 529 -56.20 53.05 -21.73
CA GLU A 529 -55.24 53.74 -20.86
C GLU A 529 -54.84 53.07 -19.52
N SER A 530 -53.72 53.61 -19.00
CA SER A 530 -53.51 54.08 -17.61
C SER A 530 -52.90 53.16 -16.54
N SER A 531 -51.82 53.74 -15.97
CA SER A 531 -51.49 53.91 -14.55
C SER A 531 -51.29 52.76 -13.55
N ASP A 532 -50.10 52.87 -12.94
CA ASP A 532 -49.79 52.85 -11.51
C ASP A 532 -49.93 51.59 -10.64
N SER A 533 -48.92 51.48 -9.79
CA SER A 533 -48.70 50.54 -8.70
C SER A 533 -49.79 50.60 -7.63
N GLU A 534 -50.19 49.44 -7.10
CA GLU A 534 -50.48 49.28 -5.66
C GLU A 534 -50.43 47.80 -5.21
N ILE A 535 -50.06 47.59 -3.95
CA ILE A 535 -50.07 46.33 -3.18
C ILE A 535 -50.93 46.67 -1.95
N PRO A 536 -51.97 45.89 -1.55
CA PRO A 536 -51.77 45.01 -0.40
C PRO A 536 -52.70 43.77 -0.19
N THR A 537 -52.24 42.91 0.74
CA THR A 537 -53.02 42.12 1.75
C THR A 537 -53.98 40.98 1.36
N SER A 538 -53.50 39.74 1.57
CA SER A 538 -53.91 38.75 2.61
C SER A 538 -55.36 38.23 2.81
N GLU A 539 -55.42 36.98 3.30
CA GLU A 539 -56.57 36.22 3.85
C GLU A 539 -57.61 35.72 2.82
N SER A 540 -57.95 34.43 2.72
CA SER A 540 -58.28 33.49 3.80
C SER A 540 -57.78 32.06 3.55
N LEU A 541 -57.50 31.38 4.65
CA LEU A 541 -57.32 29.92 4.72
C LEU A 541 -58.68 29.20 4.55
N GLU A 542 -58.59 27.86 4.47
CA GLU A 542 -59.57 26.94 5.07
C GLU A 542 -60.91 26.71 4.35
N THR A 543 -60.96 25.65 3.52
CA THR A 543 -62.13 24.74 3.51
C THR A 543 -61.78 23.36 2.93
N VAL A 544 -61.96 22.31 3.74
CA VAL A 544 -62.16 20.89 3.36
C VAL A 544 -60.96 20.20 2.66
N ILE A 545 -60.01 19.55 3.35
CA ILE A 545 -60.07 18.40 4.29
C ILE A 545 -60.56 17.09 3.63
N MET A 546 -59.87 15.97 3.93
CA MET A 546 -60.08 14.55 3.55
C MET A 546 -59.53 14.12 2.16
N LYS A 547 -58.30 13.60 2.03
CA LYS A 547 -57.83 12.35 2.69
C LYS A 547 -56.28 12.18 2.63
N THR A 548 -55.66 12.05 3.79
CA THR A 548 -54.94 10.84 4.30
C THR A 548 -54.33 9.85 3.27
N VAL A 549 -53.14 9.23 3.41
CA VAL A 549 -52.23 9.11 4.58
C VAL A 549 -50.87 8.45 4.21
N GLN A 550 -49.81 8.84 4.94
CA GLN A 550 -48.56 8.10 5.30
C GLN A 550 -47.72 7.26 4.27
N ASN A 551 -46.47 7.72 4.13
CA ASN A 551 -45.19 7.03 4.46
C ASN A 551 -44.67 5.78 3.67
N ILE A 552 -43.34 5.61 3.84
CA ILE A 552 -42.50 4.40 3.70
C ILE A 552 -41.75 4.20 2.36
N ASP A 553 -40.56 4.80 2.31
CA ASP A 553 -39.30 4.31 1.68
C ASP A 553 -38.90 2.93 2.33
N PRO A 554 -38.01 2.04 1.80
CA PRO A 554 -37.00 2.28 0.76
C PRO A 554 -36.59 1.08 -0.17
N LEU A 555 -35.57 1.34 -1.01
CA LEU A 555 -34.42 0.45 -1.33
C LEU A 555 -34.54 -0.79 -2.29
N GLN A 556 -33.49 -0.89 -3.13
CA GLN A 556 -32.69 -2.10 -3.45
C GLN A 556 -32.90 -2.89 -4.79
N ASN A 557 -32.10 -2.48 -5.79
CA ASN A 557 -31.12 -3.31 -6.52
C ASN A 557 -31.56 -4.42 -7.54
N ARG A 558 -30.66 -4.59 -8.54
CA ARG A 558 -30.37 -5.77 -9.37
C ARG A 558 -31.24 -6.12 -10.61
N SER A 559 -30.61 -5.82 -11.75
CA SER A 559 -30.27 -6.75 -12.86
C SER A 559 -31.33 -7.31 -13.83
N LYS A 560 -31.02 -7.04 -15.11
CA LYS A 560 -31.11 -7.92 -16.30
C LYS A 560 -32.48 -8.31 -16.86
N GLN A 561 -32.62 -7.99 -18.15
CA GLN A 561 -33.24 -8.81 -19.21
C GLN A 561 -34.77 -9.04 -19.16
N GLN A 562 -35.50 -9.23 -20.27
CA GLN A 562 -35.25 -8.92 -21.69
C GLN A 562 -36.55 -9.20 -22.48
N GLY A 563 -37.13 -8.20 -23.14
CA GLY A 563 -38.23 -8.42 -24.10
C GLY A 563 -39.19 -7.24 -24.21
N LYS A 564 -39.83 -6.98 -25.36
CA LYS A 564 -39.65 -7.39 -26.76
C LYS A 564 -40.78 -6.66 -27.52
N LYS A 565 -40.44 -5.68 -28.37
CA LYS A 565 -41.34 -5.06 -29.38
C LYS A 565 -42.50 -4.23 -28.74
N GLN A 566 -43.11 -3.24 -29.39
CA GLN A 566 -43.30 -3.01 -30.82
C GLN A 566 -43.45 -1.51 -31.17
N ILE A 567 -42.80 -1.10 -32.26
CA ILE A 567 -43.20 -0.10 -33.30
C ILE A 567 -44.54 0.62 -32.98
N GLN A 568 -44.63 1.95 -32.87
CA GLN A 568 -44.61 2.95 -33.97
C GLN A 568 -44.67 4.36 -33.31
N GLY A 569 -44.10 5.47 -33.79
CA GLY A 569 -43.29 5.77 -34.98
C GLY A 569 -43.43 7.26 -35.32
N SER A 570 -42.51 7.85 -36.09
CA SER A 570 -42.53 9.27 -36.56
C SER A 570 -42.38 10.32 -35.44
N GLN A 571 -41.77 11.50 -35.62
CA GLN A 571 -41.11 12.19 -36.74
C GLN A 571 -40.19 13.26 -36.06
N LYS A 572 -38.99 13.69 -36.49
CA LYS A 572 -38.49 14.14 -37.82
C LYS A 572 -39.36 15.30 -38.38
N PRO A 573 -38.93 16.13 -39.37
CA PRO A 573 -37.62 16.20 -40.05
C PRO A 573 -37.16 17.63 -40.46
N CYS A 574 -36.04 17.71 -41.23
CA CYS A 574 -35.74 18.75 -42.26
C CYS A 574 -35.61 20.23 -41.77
N ASN A 575 -35.14 21.24 -42.51
CA ASN A 575 -34.70 21.45 -43.91
C ASN A 575 -33.62 22.60 -43.92
N VAL A 576 -33.03 23.18 -44.99
CA VAL A 576 -33.20 23.09 -46.45
C VAL A 576 -31.86 23.32 -47.22
N VAL A 577 -31.98 23.38 -48.55
CA VAL A 577 -31.03 23.50 -49.66
C VAL A 577 -30.38 24.90 -49.87
N ARG A 578 -29.06 24.91 -50.05
CA ARG A 578 -28.18 25.62 -51.03
C ARG A 578 -28.78 26.67 -52.01
N LEU A 579 -28.05 27.77 -52.26
CA LEU A 579 -27.85 28.46 -53.57
C LEU A 579 -26.49 29.21 -53.49
N GLU A 580 -25.48 28.88 -54.31
CA GLU A 580 -25.04 29.50 -55.59
C GLU A 580 -24.11 30.72 -55.45
N ASP A 581 -22.90 30.66 -56.06
CA ASP A 581 -22.58 31.50 -57.23
C ASP A 581 -21.37 30.94 -58.06
N LYS A 582 -21.07 31.55 -59.23
CA LYS A 582 -20.37 30.92 -60.37
C LYS A 582 -18.97 31.50 -60.75
N HIS A 583 -18.26 30.70 -61.55
CA HIS A 583 -16.97 30.96 -62.22
C HIS A 583 -16.95 32.15 -63.22
N GLN A 584 -15.74 32.66 -63.49
CA GLN A 584 -15.43 33.43 -64.71
C GLN A 584 -14.71 32.62 -65.81
N GLN A 585 -15.39 32.59 -66.96
CA GLN A 585 -14.94 32.63 -68.36
C GLN A 585 -14.01 31.59 -69.05
N TYR A 586 -14.64 30.95 -70.05
CA TYR A 586 -14.19 30.72 -71.44
C TYR A 586 -13.04 29.73 -71.75
N ASN A 587 -13.43 28.60 -72.36
CA ASN A 587 -13.28 28.51 -73.83
C ASN A 587 -14.33 27.59 -74.49
N LYS A 588 -14.44 27.66 -75.83
CA LYS A 588 -15.64 27.27 -76.59
C LYS A 588 -15.53 25.88 -77.29
N LYS A 589 -16.71 25.26 -77.47
CA LYS A 589 -17.17 24.38 -78.58
C LYS A 589 -17.01 22.83 -78.54
N VAL A 590 -18.20 22.21 -78.62
CA VAL A 590 -18.65 21.15 -79.57
C VAL A 590 -18.64 19.66 -79.12
N TYR A 591 -19.86 19.10 -79.01
CA TYR A 591 -20.40 17.75 -79.34
C TYR A 591 -19.47 16.50 -79.27
N ASN A 592 -19.92 15.30 -78.87
CA ASN A 592 -21.22 14.67 -79.20
C ASN A 592 -21.55 13.40 -78.36
N ARG A 593 -22.85 13.03 -78.35
CA ARG A 593 -23.48 11.68 -78.18
C ARG A 593 -23.13 10.70 -77.03
N THR A 594 -24.13 10.55 -76.14
CA THR A 594 -24.98 9.35 -75.93
C THR A 594 -24.40 7.94 -76.21
N LEU A 595 -24.50 7.00 -75.23
CA LEU A 595 -25.45 5.85 -75.28
C LEU A 595 -25.49 4.94 -74.02
N ASN A 596 -26.72 4.59 -73.60
CA ASN A 596 -27.21 3.26 -73.23
C ASN A 596 -26.65 2.39 -72.04
N ARG A 597 -27.54 2.30 -71.02
CA ARG A 597 -28.37 1.11 -70.66
C ARG A 597 -27.85 -0.07 -69.79
N THR A 598 -28.81 -0.46 -68.93
CA THR A 598 -29.27 -1.83 -68.55
C THR A 598 -28.67 -2.60 -67.35
N LYS A 599 -29.44 -2.55 -66.24
CA LYS A 599 -30.12 -3.69 -65.56
C LYS A 599 -29.37 -5.03 -65.45
N ARG A 600 -29.25 -5.56 -64.22
CA ARG A 600 -29.94 -6.82 -63.80
C ARG A 600 -29.97 -7.10 -62.28
N ARG A 601 -31.20 -7.29 -61.79
CA ARG A 601 -31.77 -8.25 -60.81
C ARG A 601 -30.92 -8.88 -59.67
N ASN A 602 -31.56 -8.86 -58.50
CA ASN A 602 -31.31 -9.61 -57.25
C ASN A 602 -31.24 -11.15 -57.42
N THR A 603 -30.48 -11.83 -56.55
CA THR A 603 -30.96 -12.96 -55.72
C THR A 603 -29.98 -13.33 -54.57
N VAL A 604 -30.47 -13.25 -53.32
CA VAL A 604 -30.40 -14.26 -52.24
C VAL A 604 -29.30 -15.35 -52.32
N GLN A 605 -28.36 -15.44 -51.34
CA GLN A 605 -28.44 -16.38 -50.17
C GLN A 605 -27.21 -16.32 -49.20
N LYS A 606 -27.49 -16.52 -47.90
CA LYS A 606 -26.67 -16.98 -46.74
C LYS A 606 -25.15 -16.67 -46.60
N MET A 607 -24.85 -15.91 -45.53
CA MET A 607 -24.01 -16.32 -44.37
C MET A 607 -22.50 -16.60 -44.56
N GLY A 608 -21.72 -15.54 -44.82
CA GLY A 608 -20.25 -15.53 -44.70
C GLY A 608 -19.62 -14.13 -44.52
N TYR A 609 -20.41 -13.14 -44.06
CA TYR A 609 -20.24 -11.73 -44.44
C TYR A 609 -19.28 -10.85 -43.62
N SER A 610 -18.52 -11.37 -42.64
CA SER A 610 -17.61 -10.52 -41.83
C SER A 610 -16.21 -10.36 -42.42
N VAL A 611 -15.65 -11.39 -43.05
CA VAL A 611 -14.24 -11.40 -43.49
C VAL A 611 -14.06 -10.79 -44.88
N THR A 612 -14.97 -11.08 -45.83
CA THR A 612 -14.91 -10.55 -47.20
C THR A 612 -15.12 -9.04 -47.24
N LEU A 613 -16.10 -8.52 -46.49
CA LEU A 613 -16.33 -7.08 -46.34
C LEU A 613 -15.12 -6.35 -45.76
N LEU A 614 -14.38 -6.98 -44.83
CA LEU A 614 -13.14 -6.42 -44.29
C LEU A 614 -12.02 -6.42 -45.34
N GLN A 615 -11.87 -7.50 -46.11
CA GLN A 615 -10.89 -7.58 -47.20
C GLN A 615 -11.19 -6.59 -48.33
N GLU A 616 -12.45 -6.37 -48.69
CA GLU A 616 -12.85 -5.36 -49.67
C GLU A 616 -12.63 -3.93 -49.14
N ARG A 617 -12.90 -3.68 -47.85
CA ARG A 617 -12.57 -2.42 -47.17
C ARG A 617 -11.06 -2.16 -47.17
N ILE A 618 -10.25 -3.18 -46.88
CA ILE A 618 -8.78 -3.10 -46.91
C ILE A 618 -8.27 -2.83 -48.32
N LYS A 619 -8.77 -3.54 -49.35
CA LYS A 619 -8.42 -3.27 -50.76
C LYS A 619 -8.80 -1.86 -51.19
N SER A 620 -10.00 -1.38 -50.80
CA SER A 620 -10.45 -0.02 -51.08
C SER A 620 -9.56 1.05 -50.40
N LEU A 621 -9.18 0.83 -49.14
CA LEU A 621 -8.25 1.72 -48.42
C LEU A 621 -6.83 1.69 -49.01
N GLN A 622 -6.32 0.51 -49.38
CA GLN A 622 -5.04 0.38 -50.09
C GLN A 622 -5.05 1.11 -51.44
N GLN A 623 -6.17 1.05 -52.17
CA GLN A 623 -6.33 1.76 -53.44
C GLN A 623 -6.46 3.28 -53.25
N GLN A 624 -7.14 3.75 -52.20
CA GLN A 624 -7.14 5.18 -51.82
C GLN A 624 -5.74 5.67 -51.42
N ILE A 625 -4.98 4.89 -50.66
CA ILE A 625 -3.59 5.20 -50.30
C ILE A 625 -2.71 5.27 -51.56
N ALA A 626 -2.87 4.36 -52.51
CA ALA A 626 -2.13 4.39 -53.78
C ALA A 626 -2.46 5.63 -54.63
N VAL A 627 -3.73 6.05 -54.70
CA VAL A 627 -4.13 7.29 -55.37
C VAL A 627 -3.52 8.51 -54.67
N LEU A 628 -3.64 8.61 -53.34
CA LEU A 628 -3.06 9.71 -52.56
C LEU A 628 -1.52 9.77 -52.66
N GLN A 629 -0.83 8.63 -52.75
CA GLN A 629 0.61 8.57 -52.97
C GLN A 629 1.00 9.06 -54.37
N ASN A 630 0.21 8.73 -55.40
CA ASN A 630 0.42 9.24 -56.76
C ASN A 630 0.10 10.73 -56.87
N GLU A 631 -1.00 11.21 -56.28
CA GLU A 631 -1.33 12.63 -56.20
C GLU A 631 -0.25 13.42 -55.47
N LYS A 632 0.26 12.91 -54.34
CA LYS A 632 1.42 13.47 -53.63
C LYS A 632 2.65 13.55 -54.54
N LYS A 633 2.94 12.51 -55.33
CA LYS A 633 4.08 12.49 -56.26
C LYS A 633 3.91 13.54 -57.37
N THR A 634 2.71 13.68 -57.95
CA THR A 634 2.38 14.70 -58.94
C THR A 634 2.49 16.11 -58.36
N ALA A 635 1.94 16.34 -57.16
CA ALA A 635 2.04 17.62 -56.46
C ALA A 635 3.50 18.00 -56.16
N VAL A 636 4.33 17.04 -55.70
CA VAL A 636 5.77 17.25 -55.48
C VAL A 636 6.49 17.60 -56.79
N SER A 637 6.17 16.95 -57.91
CA SER A 637 6.75 17.30 -59.21
C SER A 637 6.34 18.70 -59.68
N SER A 638 5.10 19.11 -59.41
CA SER A 638 4.60 20.46 -59.72
C SER A 638 5.29 21.51 -58.86
N VAL A 639 5.46 21.26 -57.55
CA VAL A 639 6.21 22.15 -56.64
C VAL A 639 7.67 22.28 -57.06
N LYS A 640 8.32 21.21 -57.56
CA LYS A 640 9.67 21.30 -58.13
C LYS A 640 9.70 22.22 -59.36
N GLY A 641 8.74 22.06 -60.27
CA GLY A 641 8.57 22.94 -61.43
C GLY A 641 8.37 24.41 -61.03
N PHE A 642 7.53 24.69 -60.02
CA PHE A 642 7.36 26.05 -59.48
C PHE A 642 8.62 26.60 -58.81
N LYS A 643 9.43 25.77 -58.16
CA LYS A 643 10.73 26.19 -57.61
C LYS A 643 11.69 26.60 -58.72
N GLU A 644 11.79 25.80 -59.78
CA GLU A 644 12.63 26.08 -60.95
C GLU A 644 12.16 27.33 -61.72
N THR A 645 10.85 27.61 -61.81
CA THR A 645 10.36 28.88 -62.38
C THR A 645 10.63 30.07 -61.47
N ASN A 646 10.55 29.92 -60.15
CA ASN A 646 10.87 30.98 -59.18
C ASN A 646 12.39 31.30 -59.14
N GLU A 647 13.25 30.31 -59.32
CA GLU A 647 14.70 30.51 -59.51
C GLU A 647 15.01 31.24 -60.84
N LYS A 648 14.24 30.99 -61.91
CA LYS A 648 14.31 31.77 -63.16
C LYS A 648 13.77 33.20 -63.00
N LEU A 649 12.74 33.40 -62.18
CA LEU A 649 12.15 34.73 -61.93
C LEU A 649 13.05 35.60 -61.06
N THR A 650 13.68 35.03 -60.03
CA THR A 650 14.65 35.73 -59.17
C THR A 650 15.94 36.08 -59.92
N THR A 651 16.44 35.21 -60.80
CA THR A 651 17.59 35.54 -61.68
C THR A 651 17.24 36.61 -62.73
N GLN A 652 16.03 36.61 -63.30
CA GLN A 652 15.58 37.70 -64.17
C GLN A 652 15.42 39.02 -63.42
N LEU A 653 14.87 39.00 -62.20
CA LEU A 653 14.73 40.19 -61.35
C LEU A 653 16.11 40.80 -61.03
N HIS A 654 17.09 39.98 -60.62
CA HIS A 654 18.44 40.45 -60.35
C HIS A 654 19.11 41.07 -61.59
N LEU A 655 18.89 40.50 -62.78
CA LEU A 655 19.40 41.04 -64.04
C LEU A 655 18.68 42.34 -64.47
N ALA A 656 17.40 42.50 -64.11
CA ALA A 656 16.67 43.76 -64.28
C ALA A 656 17.18 44.85 -63.32
N ASP A 657 17.45 44.52 -62.06
CA ASP A 657 18.02 45.45 -61.07
C ASP A 657 19.43 45.90 -61.47
N GLN A 658 20.30 45.00 -61.93
CA GLN A 658 21.61 45.37 -62.47
C GLN A 658 21.48 46.33 -63.67
N ARG A 659 20.53 46.09 -64.58
CA ARG A 659 20.24 47.00 -65.70
C ARG A 659 19.72 48.35 -65.21
N LEU A 660 18.87 48.38 -64.18
CA LEU A 660 18.34 49.61 -63.58
C LEU A 660 19.45 50.43 -62.90
N GLN A 661 20.40 49.78 -62.23
CA GLN A 661 21.58 50.47 -61.68
C GLN A 661 22.49 51.02 -62.79
N ALA A 662 22.73 50.26 -63.86
CA ALA A 662 23.51 50.72 -65.00
C ALA A 662 22.85 51.90 -65.74
N THR A 663 21.52 51.88 -65.94
CA THR A 663 20.80 53.01 -66.52
C THR A 663 20.76 54.21 -65.58
N LYS A 664 20.63 54.01 -64.27
CA LYS A 664 20.74 55.09 -63.27
C LYS A 664 22.11 55.79 -63.35
N LEU A 665 23.22 55.05 -63.33
CA LEU A 665 24.56 55.61 -63.50
C LEU A 665 24.72 56.34 -64.85
N THR A 666 24.16 55.78 -65.92
CA THR A 666 24.16 56.42 -67.25
C THR A 666 23.35 57.73 -67.26
N ILE A 667 22.24 57.80 -66.53
CA ILE A 667 21.42 58.99 -66.36
C ILE A 667 22.14 60.02 -65.50
N GLU A 668 22.82 59.62 -64.42
CA GLU A 668 23.62 60.51 -63.57
C GLU A 668 24.79 61.13 -64.35
N VAL A 669 25.53 60.34 -65.14
CA VAL A 669 26.59 60.86 -66.03
C VAL A 669 26.02 61.81 -67.09
N LYS A 670 24.88 61.48 -67.71
CA LYS A 670 24.22 62.38 -68.68
C LYS A 670 23.75 63.67 -68.00
N TYR A 671 23.15 63.59 -66.82
CA TYR A 671 22.71 64.74 -66.05
C TYR A 671 23.89 65.65 -65.66
N PHE A 672 25.00 65.05 -65.21
CA PHE A 672 26.23 65.79 -64.92
C PHE A 672 26.79 66.49 -66.17
N SER A 673 26.86 65.80 -67.31
CA SER A 673 27.30 66.41 -68.58
C SER A 673 26.38 67.55 -69.06
N LEU A 674 25.07 67.41 -68.87
CA LEU A 674 24.07 68.44 -69.21
C LEU A 674 24.15 69.63 -68.25
N CYS A 675 24.43 69.40 -66.97
CA CYS A 675 24.74 70.44 -65.99
C CYS A 675 26.04 71.17 -66.33
N CYS A 676 27.10 70.46 -66.75
CA CYS A 676 28.33 71.09 -67.23
C CYS A 676 28.07 71.96 -68.47
N LEU A 677 27.34 71.46 -69.47
CA LEU A 677 26.96 72.24 -70.66
C LEU A 677 26.08 73.45 -70.32
N LYS A 678 25.12 73.30 -69.39
CA LYS A 678 24.35 74.43 -68.86
C LYS A 678 25.21 75.43 -68.11
N MET A 679 26.18 75.00 -67.31
CA MET A 679 27.14 75.89 -66.64
C MET A 679 28.00 76.65 -67.65
N PHE A 680 28.55 75.98 -68.67
CA PHE A 680 29.29 76.65 -69.74
C PHE A 680 28.40 77.66 -70.50
N SER A 681 27.16 77.30 -70.82
CA SER A 681 26.19 78.21 -71.45
C SER A 681 25.81 79.39 -70.55
N LEU A 682 25.64 79.17 -69.24
CA LEU A 682 25.29 80.23 -68.27
C LEU A 682 26.49 81.16 -68.02
N ILE A 683 27.70 80.62 -67.96
CA ILE A 683 28.95 81.41 -67.87
C ILE A 683 29.12 82.26 -69.13
N LEU A 684 28.93 81.69 -70.33
CA LEU A 684 29.00 82.44 -71.58
C LEU A 684 27.92 83.53 -71.66
N PHE A 685 26.69 83.23 -71.23
CA PHE A 685 25.59 84.19 -71.13
C PHE A 685 25.86 85.30 -70.11
N CYS A 686 26.41 84.98 -68.94
CA CYS A 686 26.81 85.96 -67.94
C CYS A 686 27.94 86.86 -68.45
N ILE A 687 28.94 86.34 -69.14
CA ILE A 687 30.02 87.14 -69.75
C ILE A 687 29.45 88.10 -70.81
N LEU A 688 28.50 87.67 -71.65
CA LEU A 688 27.78 88.53 -72.60
C LEU A 688 26.87 89.57 -71.92
N THR A 689 26.25 89.22 -70.80
CA THR A 689 25.33 90.12 -70.06
C THR A 689 26.09 91.19 -69.28
N ILE A 690 27.24 90.85 -68.68
CA ILE A 690 28.12 91.78 -67.95
C ILE A 690 28.71 92.83 -68.89
N PHE A 691 28.97 92.50 -70.16
CA PHE A 691 29.43 93.46 -71.16
C PHE A 691 28.35 94.42 -71.71
N SER A 692 27.07 94.24 -71.32
CA SER A 692 25.94 94.91 -71.99
C SER A 692 25.03 95.77 -71.09
N ASN A 693 25.28 95.85 -69.77
CA ASN A 693 24.38 96.54 -68.82
C ASN A 693 25.13 97.30 -67.70
N SER A 694 26.23 97.99 -68.03
CA SER A 694 27.12 98.61 -67.05
C SER A 694 26.55 99.84 -66.31
N ASP A 695 25.48 100.49 -66.78
CA ASP A 695 25.20 101.90 -66.44
C ASP A 695 23.74 102.28 -66.07
N MET A 696 22.81 101.35 -65.84
CA MET A 696 21.46 101.72 -65.32
C MET A 696 20.82 100.71 -64.36
N GLN A 697 20.94 100.98 -63.05
CA GLN A 697 19.91 100.89 -61.99
C GLN A 697 20.56 100.77 -60.59
N CYS A 698 20.77 101.88 -59.88
CA CYS A 698 21.41 101.84 -58.56
C CYS A 698 20.43 101.65 -57.37
N ASP A 699 19.16 102.07 -57.50
CA ASP A 699 18.24 102.16 -56.34
C ASP A 699 17.17 101.05 -56.23
N PHE A 700 16.89 100.29 -57.29
CA PHE A 700 15.87 99.23 -57.26
C PHE A 700 16.39 97.89 -56.70
N PHE A 701 17.68 97.63 -56.84
CA PHE A 701 18.29 96.37 -56.41
C PHE A 701 18.39 96.20 -54.88
N PRO A 702 18.78 97.20 -54.06
CA PRO A 702 18.97 96.99 -52.62
C PRO A 702 17.72 96.47 -51.89
N SER A 703 16.55 97.06 -52.16
CA SER A 703 15.29 96.65 -51.51
C SER A 703 14.83 95.25 -51.94
N ARG A 704 15.06 94.88 -53.21
CA ARG A 704 14.77 93.55 -53.76
C ARG A 704 15.75 92.50 -53.23
N ILE A 705 17.02 92.85 -53.05
CA ILE A 705 18.04 92.03 -52.38
C ILE A 705 17.63 91.78 -50.94
N SER A 706 17.35 92.81 -50.12
CA SER A 706 16.94 92.61 -48.72
C SER A 706 15.63 91.85 -48.52
N ARG A 707 14.73 91.85 -49.52
CA ARG A 707 13.54 90.98 -49.51
C ARG A 707 13.90 89.52 -49.80
N LEU A 708 14.79 89.27 -50.76
CA LEU A 708 15.29 87.92 -51.07
C LEU A 708 16.19 87.38 -49.96
N GLU A 709 17.02 88.20 -49.31
CA GLU A 709 17.84 87.81 -48.17
C GLU A 709 17.00 87.34 -47.00
N ARG A 710 15.88 88.00 -46.69
CA ARG A 710 14.94 87.55 -45.65
C ARG A 710 14.29 86.21 -46.00
N ASP A 711 13.84 86.03 -47.25
CA ASP A 711 13.27 84.75 -47.72
C ASP A 711 14.31 83.62 -47.71
N LEU A 712 15.54 83.89 -48.17
CA LEU A 712 16.66 82.94 -48.16
C LEU A 712 17.06 82.59 -46.72
N ASN A 713 17.10 83.57 -45.80
CA ASN A 713 17.38 83.32 -44.40
C ASN A 713 16.26 82.51 -43.71
N MET A 714 14.98 82.81 -44.01
CA MET A 714 13.84 82.04 -43.49
C MET A 714 13.85 80.60 -44.03
N LYS A 715 14.16 80.40 -45.31
CA LYS A 715 14.37 79.07 -45.92
C LYS A 715 15.57 78.34 -45.32
N ARG A 716 16.66 79.05 -44.98
CA ARG A 716 17.81 78.48 -44.26
C ARG A 716 17.42 77.97 -42.88
N HIS A 717 16.63 78.74 -42.11
CA HIS A 717 16.11 78.30 -40.81
C HIS A 717 15.21 77.06 -40.96
N LEU A 718 14.30 77.04 -41.94
CA LEU A 718 13.45 75.88 -42.22
C LEU A 718 14.25 74.64 -42.63
N VAL A 719 15.31 74.79 -43.43
CA VAL A 719 16.19 73.69 -43.83
C VAL A 719 16.99 73.16 -42.64
N GLU A 720 17.48 74.03 -41.75
CA GLU A 720 18.22 73.60 -40.56
C GLU A 720 17.31 72.92 -39.52
N ASP A 721 16.07 73.41 -39.36
CA ASP A 721 15.05 72.74 -38.54
C ASP A 721 14.63 71.38 -39.13
N LEU A 722 14.48 71.26 -40.45
CA LEU A 722 14.27 69.96 -41.11
C LEU A 722 15.47 69.03 -40.94
N ARG A 723 16.70 69.55 -40.97
CA ARG A 723 17.94 68.79 -40.74
C ARG A 723 18.05 68.33 -39.29
N SER A 724 17.69 69.15 -38.31
CA SER A 724 17.69 68.77 -36.89
C SER A 724 16.65 67.67 -36.61
N ARG A 725 15.44 67.81 -37.18
CA ARG A 725 14.39 66.77 -37.14
C ARG A 725 14.81 65.47 -37.83
N LEU A 726 15.51 65.54 -38.96
CA LEU A 726 16.08 64.35 -39.62
C LEU A 726 17.12 63.66 -38.74
N LYS A 727 18.01 64.43 -38.09
CA LYS A 727 19.03 63.87 -37.19
C LYS A 727 18.41 63.20 -35.95
N ALA A 728 17.44 63.86 -35.32
CA ALA A 728 16.68 63.29 -34.21
C ALA A 728 15.95 61.99 -34.62
N ASN A 729 15.36 61.95 -35.83
CA ASN A 729 14.75 60.73 -36.36
C ASN A 729 15.78 59.61 -36.61
N GLN A 730 16.98 59.91 -37.11
CA GLN A 730 18.05 58.92 -37.26
C GLN A 730 18.58 58.39 -35.92
N GLU A 731 18.62 59.22 -34.88
CA GLU A 731 18.99 58.80 -33.51
C GLU A 731 17.87 57.94 -32.88
N ASN A 732 16.60 58.31 -33.09
CA ASN A 732 15.44 57.49 -32.71
C ASN A 732 15.39 56.15 -33.46
N GLU A 733 15.74 56.12 -34.75
CA GLU A 733 15.81 54.89 -35.55
C GLU A 733 16.92 53.94 -35.03
N LYS A 734 18.10 54.47 -34.69
CA LYS A 734 19.18 53.68 -34.06
C LYS A 734 18.75 53.06 -32.74
N THR A 735 18.18 53.85 -31.83
CA THR A 735 17.69 53.32 -30.54
C THR A 735 16.54 52.31 -30.71
N SER A 736 15.69 52.49 -31.72
CA SER A 736 14.66 51.51 -32.09
C SER A 736 15.27 50.20 -32.62
N ASN A 737 16.35 50.27 -33.39
CA ASN A 737 17.05 49.10 -33.90
C ASN A 737 17.84 48.37 -32.79
N GLU A 738 18.51 49.08 -31.89
CA GLU A 738 19.20 48.52 -30.72
C GLU A 738 18.23 47.81 -29.77
N THR A 739 17.05 48.38 -29.54
CA THR A 739 16.00 47.74 -28.73
C THR A 739 15.38 46.53 -29.43
N LEU A 740 15.19 46.58 -30.76
CA LEU A 740 14.75 45.43 -31.56
C LEU A 740 15.78 44.28 -31.52
N GLU A 741 17.07 44.57 -31.68
CA GLU A 741 18.14 43.57 -31.59
C GLU A 741 18.24 42.98 -30.17
N SER A 742 18.02 43.80 -29.12
CA SER A 742 17.91 43.31 -27.74
C SER A 742 16.71 42.38 -27.53
N LEU A 743 15.57 42.65 -28.16
CA LEU A 743 14.41 41.77 -28.13
C LEU A 743 14.66 40.49 -28.93
N GLU A 744 15.32 40.56 -30.08
CA GLU A 744 15.69 39.39 -30.89
C GLU A 744 16.64 38.46 -30.12
N ARG A 745 17.66 39.01 -29.44
CA ARG A 745 18.55 38.26 -28.54
C ARG A 745 17.77 37.57 -27.41
N LYS A 746 16.77 38.24 -26.80
CA LYS A 746 15.89 37.64 -25.79
C LYS A 746 15.02 36.53 -26.37
N VAL A 747 14.47 36.69 -27.57
CA VAL A 747 13.67 35.66 -28.25
C VAL A 747 14.53 34.43 -28.58
N LYS A 748 15.75 34.62 -29.06
CA LYS A 748 16.71 33.52 -29.32
C LYS A 748 17.04 32.74 -28.03
N ALA A 749 17.38 33.45 -26.95
CA ALA A 749 17.63 32.82 -25.66
C ALA A 749 16.41 32.05 -25.13
N LEU A 750 15.20 32.64 -25.20
CA LEU A 750 13.96 31.95 -24.80
C LEU A 750 13.63 30.73 -25.66
N ALA A 751 13.92 30.77 -26.97
CA ALA A 751 13.73 29.63 -27.85
C ALA A 751 14.67 28.46 -27.52
N GLU A 752 15.94 28.75 -27.21
CA GLU A 752 16.90 27.75 -26.73
C GLU A 752 16.48 27.17 -25.37
N ASP A 753 16.05 28.03 -24.43
CA ASP A 753 15.48 27.64 -23.14
C ASP A 753 14.26 26.71 -23.29
N CYS A 754 13.38 26.98 -24.26
CA CYS A 754 12.24 26.12 -24.58
C CYS A 754 12.68 24.79 -25.19
N SER A 755 13.74 24.77 -26.00
CA SER A 755 14.36 23.54 -26.51
C SER A 755 14.92 22.68 -25.39
N ASN A 756 15.67 23.28 -24.47
CA ASN A 756 16.28 22.62 -23.31
C ASN A 756 15.22 22.09 -22.33
N LYS A 757 14.13 22.85 -22.12
CA LYS A 757 12.97 22.37 -21.34
C LYS A 757 12.27 21.21 -22.05
N LYS A 758 12.16 21.23 -23.37
CA LYS A 758 11.57 20.13 -24.16
C LYS A 758 12.37 18.84 -24.05
N THR A 759 13.70 18.87 -24.22
CA THR A 759 14.55 17.67 -24.05
C THR A 759 14.48 17.14 -22.62
N SER A 760 14.43 18.01 -21.62
CA SER A 760 14.25 17.64 -20.21
C SER A 760 12.90 16.96 -19.95
N ILE A 761 11.82 17.48 -20.53
CA ILE A 761 10.48 16.88 -20.48
C ILE A 761 10.46 15.52 -21.17
N ASP A 762 11.10 15.35 -22.31
CA ASP A 762 11.12 14.08 -23.04
C ASP A 762 11.99 13.02 -22.32
N SER A 763 13.09 13.42 -21.66
CA SER A 763 13.83 12.57 -20.71
C SER A 763 12.98 12.14 -19.51
N LEU A 764 12.19 13.05 -18.94
CA LEU A 764 11.25 12.72 -17.84
C LEU A 764 10.15 11.76 -18.30
N LYS A 765 9.59 11.93 -19.51
CA LYS A 765 8.64 10.97 -20.10
C LYS A 765 9.28 9.59 -20.30
N GLN A 766 10.53 9.52 -20.76
CA GLN A 766 11.23 8.25 -20.90
C GLN A 766 11.41 7.55 -19.55
N ARG A 767 11.85 8.26 -18.51
CA ARG A 767 11.96 7.72 -17.14
C ARG A 767 10.61 7.27 -16.58
N LEU A 768 9.54 8.04 -16.80
CA LEU A 768 8.18 7.65 -16.42
C LEU A 768 7.72 6.37 -17.15
N ASN A 769 8.04 6.23 -18.44
CA ASN A 769 7.72 5.03 -19.24
C ASN A 769 8.53 3.79 -18.82
N VAL A 770 9.72 3.96 -18.23
CA VAL A 770 10.48 2.87 -17.60
C VAL A 770 9.84 2.49 -16.26
N ALA A 771 9.63 3.47 -15.37
CA ALA A 771 9.04 3.24 -14.05
C ALA A 771 7.62 2.63 -14.10
N THR A 772 6.82 2.97 -15.12
CA THR A 772 5.50 2.35 -15.35
C THR A 772 5.59 0.90 -15.82
N LYS A 773 6.61 0.53 -16.62
CA LYS A 773 6.87 -0.87 -16.98
C LYS A 773 7.36 -1.67 -15.78
N GLU A 774 8.33 -1.16 -15.03
CA GLU A 774 8.83 -1.78 -13.80
C GLU A 774 7.69 -1.98 -12.80
N LYS A 775 6.86 -0.96 -12.58
CA LYS A 775 5.64 -1.08 -11.76
C LYS A 775 4.75 -2.24 -12.24
N SER A 776 4.46 -2.33 -13.54
CA SER A 776 3.63 -3.42 -14.08
C SER A 776 4.25 -4.82 -13.91
N GLN A 777 5.59 -4.92 -13.94
CA GLN A 777 6.31 -6.16 -13.67
C GLN A 777 6.22 -6.54 -12.18
N TYR A 778 6.38 -5.59 -11.26
CA TYR A 778 6.20 -5.83 -9.83
C TYR A 778 4.74 -6.19 -9.49
N GLU A 779 3.75 -5.55 -10.11
CA GLU A 779 2.33 -5.92 -9.98
C GLU A 779 2.08 -7.36 -10.48
N GLN A 780 2.66 -7.75 -11.62
CA GLN A 780 2.55 -9.13 -12.13
C GLN A 780 3.23 -10.15 -11.20
N MET A 781 4.43 -9.85 -10.69
CA MET A 781 5.15 -10.69 -9.73
C MET A 781 4.37 -10.84 -8.41
N TYR A 782 3.79 -9.75 -7.92
CA TYR A 782 2.92 -9.75 -6.73
C TYR A 782 1.68 -10.62 -6.93
N HIS A 783 0.98 -10.50 -8.07
CA HIS A 783 -0.16 -11.36 -8.37
C HIS A 783 0.24 -12.83 -8.45
N LYS A 784 1.35 -13.17 -9.12
CA LYS A 784 1.85 -14.54 -9.18
C LYS A 784 2.19 -15.10 -7.79
N ALA A 785 2.88 -14.33 -6.95
CA ALA A 785 3.21 -14.71 -5.58
C ALA A 785 1.96 -14.90 -4.70
N LYS A 786 0.93 -14.06 -4.89
CA LYS A 786 -0.36 -14.19 -4.22
C LYS A 786 -1.09 -15.48 -4.62
N ASP A 787 -1.16 -15.78 -5.92
CA ASP A 787 -1.76 -17.01 -6.43
C ASP A 787 -1.01 -18.27 -5.96
N GLU A 788 0.31 -18.20 -5.79
CA GLU A 788 1.14 -19.26 -5.22
C GLU A 788 0.92 -19.42 -3.72
N LEU A 789 0.76 -18.33 -2.97
CA LEU A 789 0.42 -18.34 -1.55
C LEU A 789 -0.97 -18.96 -1.30
N GLU A 790 -2.00 -18.55 -2.06
CA GLU A 790 -3.35 -19.13 -1.96
C GLU A 790 -3.34 -20.64 -2.26
N LYS A 791 -2.56 -21.09 -3.25
CA LYS A 791 -2.36 -22.53 -3.53
C LYS A 791 -1.63 -23.27 -2.41
N LYS A 792 -0.78 -22.60 -1.63
CA LYS A 792 -0.09 -23.18 -0.46
C LYS A 792 -1.03 -23.24 0.74
N GLU A 793 -1.86 -22.22 0.96
CA GLU A 793 -2.91 -22.17 1.98
C GLU A 793 -3.97 -23.26 1.77
N LEU A 794 -4.42 -23.49 0.53
CA LEU A 794 -5.29 -24.61 0.17
C LEU A 794 -4.64 -25.99 0.38
N LYS A 795 -3.32 -26.11 0.25
CA LYS A 795 -2.58 -27.34 0.57
C LYS A 795 -2.41 -27.53 2.07
N LEU A 796 -2.15 -26.45 2.81
CA LEU A 796 -2.04 -26.46 4.26
C LEU A 796 -3.35 -26.93 4.89
N THR A 797 -4.47 -26.27 4.56
CA THR A 797 -5.81 -26.64 5.05
C THR A 797 -6.22 -28.07 4.68
N SER A 798 -5.81 -28.58 3.52
CA SER A 798 -6.01 -29.99 3.16
C SER A 798 -5.15 -30.96 3.98
N LEU A 799 -3.94 -30.56 4.39
CA LEU A 799 -3.07 -31.35 5.27
C LEU A 799 -3.54 -31.29 6.72
N GLU A 800 -3.98 -30.13 7.20
CA GLU A 800 -4.61 -29.95 8.52
C GLU A 800 -5.86 -30.81 8.66
N SER A 801 -6.73 -30.83 7.63
CA SER A 801 -7.92 -31.69 7.61
C SER A 801 -7.55 -33.18 7.74
N LYS A 802 -6.53 -33.63 7.00
CA LYS A 802 -6.02 -35.01 7.10
C LYS A 802 -5.36 -35.31 8.44
N MET A 803 -4.65 -34.33 9.02
CA MET A 803 -4.04 -34.46 10.34
C MET A 803 -5.14 -34.69 11.40
N ILE A 804 -6.19 -33.87 11.38
CA ILE A 804 -7.36 -34.02 12.24
C ILE A 804 -8.05 -35.36 12.02
N GLU A 805 -8.25 -35.81 10.78
CA GLU A 805 -8.79 -37.16 10.48
C GLU A 805 -7.92 -38.28 11.09
N THR A 806 -6.59 -38.18 10.98
CA THR A 806 -5.67 -39.17 11.59
C THR A 806 -5.60 -39.09 13.11
N GLU A 807 -5.77 -37.90 13.70
CA GLU A 807 -5.82 -37.68 15.14
C GLU A 807 -7.12 -38.27 15.71
N CYS A 808 -8.27 -38.00 15.09
CA CYS A 808 -9.54 -38.65 15.41
C CYS A 808 -9.41 -40.18 15.36
N ALA A 809 -8.91 -40.74 14.26
CA ALA A 809 -8.71 -42.19 14.12
C ALA A 809 -7.75 -42.76 15.19
N MET A 810 -6.71 -42.00 15.59
CA MET A 810 -5.81 -42.39 16.67
C MET A 810 -6.52 -42.42 18.03
N THR A 811 -7.32 -41.40 18.35
CA THR A 811 -8.10 -41.36 19.60
C THR A 811 -9.19 -42.43 19.65
N GLU A 812 -9.80 -42.80 18.52
CA GLU A 812 -10.73 -43.93 18.42
C GLU A 812 -10.02 -45.28 18.69
N LEU A 813 -8.80 -45.46 18.17
CA LEU A 813 -7.98 -46.64 18.46
C LEU A 813 -7.52 -46.68 19.93
N GLU A 814 -7.09 -45.56 20.49
CA GLU A 814 -6.66 -45.46 21.90
C GLU A 814 -7.82 -45.73 22.87
N THR A 815 -9.00 -45.16 22.62
CA THR A 815 -10.19 -45.42 23.42
C THR A 815 -10.66 -46.87 23.29
N THR A 816 -10.61 -47.46 22.09
CA THR A 816 -10.91 -48.89 21.88
C THR A 816 -9.94 -49.80 22.63
N ALA A 817 -8.63 -49.53 22.55
CA ALA A 817 -7.60 -50.28 23.28
C ALA A 817 -7.77 -50.14 24.80
N SER A 818 -8.04 -48.93 25.28
CA SER A 818 -8.30 -48.65 26.70
C SER A 818 -9.53 -49.40 27.23
N GLN A 819 -10.62 -49.45 26.44
CA GLN A 819 -11.81 -50.22 26.78
C GLN A 819 -11.53 -51.74 26.84
N GLN A 820 -10.75 -52.28 25.91
CA GLN A 820 -10.36 -53.70 25.92
C GLN A 820 -9.49 -54.04 27.14
N LEU A 821 -8.47 -53.21 27.42
CA LEU A 821 -7.61 -53.38 28.60
C LEU A 821 -8.40 -53.26 29.91
N HIS A 822 -9.33 -52.30 30.01
CA HIS A 822 -10.20 -52.17 31.17
C HIS A 822 -11.13 -53.39 31.34
N GLY A 823 -11.67 -53.93 30.23
CA GLY A 823 -12.47 -55.16 30.24
C GLY A 823 -11.69 -56.37 30.77
N LEU A 824 -10.44 -56.56 30.29
CA LEU A 824 -9.54 -57.63 30.76
C LEU A 824 -9.12 -57.43 32.23
N ALA A 825 -8.79 -56.20 32.63
CA ALA A 825 -8.46 -55.86 34.01
C ALA A 825 -9.63 -56.14 34.98
N LYS A 826 -10.86 -55.85 34.55
CA LYS A 826 -12.08 -56.17 35.33
C LYS A 826 -12.32 -57.68 35.44
N GLN A 827 -12.12 -58.44 34.37
CA GLN A 827 -12.25 -59.90 34.39
C GLN A 827 -11.19 -60.56 35.28
N SER A 828 -9.92 -60.16 35.14
CA SER A 828 -8.83 -60.68 35.98
C SER A 828 -8.99 -60.28 37.45
N GLY A 829 -9.43 -59.06 37.74
CA GLY A 829 -9.78 -58.63 39.10
C GLY A 829 -10.87 -59.49 39.75
N HIS A 830 -11.95 -59.78 39.02
CA HIS A 830 -13.02 -60.65 39.54
C HIS A 830 -12.58 -62.12 39.71
N ALA A 831 -11.71 -62.62 38.83
CA ALA A 831 -11.13 -63.95 38.97
C ALA A 831 -10.22 -64.04 40.21
N LEU A 832 -9.37 -63.04 40.43
CA LEU A 832 -8.51 -62.93 41.62
C LEU A 832 -9.34 -62.80 42.91
N GLU A 833 -10.38 -61.97 42.93
CA GLU A 833 -11.30 -61.84 44.07
C GLU A 833 -11.98 -63.18 44.40
N THR A 834 -12.39 -63.93 43.37
CA THR A 834 -12.99 -65.26 43.53
C THR A 834 -11.99 -66.29 44.07
N LEU A 835 -10.73 -66.25 43.62
CA LEU A 835 -9.66 -67.10 44.16
C LEU A 835 -9.31 -66.73 45.60
N GLN A 836 -9.24 -65.44 45.93
CA GLN A 836 -8.97 -64.95 47.28
C GLN A 836 -10.09 -65.34 48.26
N LYS A 837 -11.36 -65.24 47.86
CA LYS A 837 -12.51 -65.73 48.65
C LYS A 837 -12.43 -67.25 48.88
N LYS A 838 -12.06 -68.03 47.85
CA LYS A 838 -11.86 -69.48 48.01
C LYS A 838 -10.69 -69.81 48.95
N LEU A 839 -9.59 -69.06 48.86
CA LEU A 839 -8.41 -69.24 49.72
C LEU A 839 -8.74 -68.94 51.19
N LEU A 840 -9.44 -67.84 51.46
CA LEU A 840 -9.95 -67.51 52.80
C LEU A 840 -10.83 -68.64 53.33
N LEU A 841 -11.86 -69.06 52.58
CA LEU A 841 -12.74 -70.17 52.97
C LEU A 841 -12.01 -71.50 53.20
N THR A 842 -10.87 -71.75 52.55
CA THR A 842 -10.04 -72.93 52.86
C THR A 842 -9.17 -72.72 54.10
N ASN A 843 -8.70 -71.49 54.35
CA ASN A 843 -7.94 -71.16 55.55
C ASN A 843 -8.84 -71.22 56.80
N ASP A 844 -10.04 -70.65 56.75
CA ASP A 844 -11.04 -70.69 57.82
C ASP A 844 -11.32 -72.15 58.25
N LYS A 845 -11.51 -73.06 57.28
CA LYS A 845 -11.70 -74.50 57.53
C LYS A 845 -10.47 -75.19 58.12
N ILE A 846 -9.27 -74.75 57.76
CA ILE A 846 -8.03 -75.25 58.35
C ILE A 846 -7.92 -74.77 59.81
N GLU A 847 -8.25 -73.51 60.10
CA GLU A 847 -8.26 -72.97 61.47
C GLU A 847 -9.32 -73.63 62.36
N GLU A 848 -10.52 -73.91 61.84
CA GLU A 848 -11.53 -74.73 62.52
C GLU A 848 -10.98 -76.14 62.85
N PHE A 849 -10.31 -76.79 61.89
CA PHE A 849 -9.71 -78.11 62.11
C PHE A 849 -8.56 -78.07 63.13
N MET A 850 -7.67 -77.07 63.07
CA MET A 850 -6.62 -76.88 64.09
C MET A 850 -7.23 -76.68 65.47
N THR A 851 -8.33 -75.91 65.58
CA THR A 851 -9.04 -75.66 66.84
C THR A 851 -9.66 -76.95 67.38
N PHE A 852 -10.29 -77.75 66.53
CA PHE A 852 -10.82 -79.07 66.89
C PHE A 852 -9.73 -80.01 67.43
N VAL A 853 -8.59 -80.13 66.73
CA VAL A 853 -7.46 -80.97 67.17
C VAL A 853 -6.91 -80.48 68.52
N LYS A 854 -6.74 -79.17 68.72
CA LYS A 854 -6.27 -78.60 69.99
C LYS A 854 -7.25 -78.89 71.14
N ALA A 855 -8.56 -78.82 70.89
CA ALA A 855 -9.59 -79.18 71.87
C ALA A 855 -9.55 -80.67 72.23
N LEU A 856 -9.54 -81.56 71.23
CA LEU A 856 -9.46 -83.01 71.42
C LEU A 856 -8.21 -83.43 72.20
N THR A 857 -7.07 -82.81 71.91
CA THR A 857 -5.78 -83.08 72.57
C THR A 857 -5.83 -82.73 74.06
N ARG A 858 -6.42 -81.57 74.40
CA ARG A 858 -6.62 -81.14 75.80
C ARG A 858 -7.59 -82.05 76.55
N GLU A 859 -8.71 -82.43 75.93
CA GLU A 859 -9.69 -83.32 76.54
C GLU A 859 -9.10 -84.71 76.83
N LEU A 860 -8.30 -85.25 75.90
CA LEU A 860 -7.61 -86.52 76.09
C LEU A 860 -6.60 -86.46 77.24
N GLN A 861 -5.80 -85.39 77.32
CA GLN A 861 -4.87 -85.15 78.42
C GLN A 861 -5.61 -85.03 79.77
N HIS A 862 -6.66 -84.22 79.83
CA HIS A 862 -7.47 -84.04 81.04
C HIS A 862 -8.03 -85.39 81.53
N SER A 863 -8.58 -86.19 80.63
CA SER A 863 -9.14 -87.50 80.98
C SER A 863 -8.07 -88.54 81.38
N VAL A 864 -6.87 -88.50 80.81
CA VAL A 864 -5.73 -89.30 81.27
C VAL A 864 -5.32 -88.89 82.69
N GLN A 865 -5.19 -87.58 82.94
CA GLN A 865 -4.79 -87.07 84.25
C GLN A 865 -5.85 -87.32 85.34
N GLU A 866 -7.13 -87.23 85.01
CA GLU A 866 -8.26 -87.59 85.89
C GLU A 866 -8.24 -89.08 86.26
N LEU A 867 -7.83 -89.96 85.34
CA LEU A 867 -7.64 -91.38 85.64
C LEU A 867 -6.42 -91.61 86.53
N ARG A 868 -5.28 -90.94 86.28
CA ARG A 868 -4.10 -91.02 87.16
C ARG A 868 -4.42 -90.55 88.59
N THR A 869 -5.17 -89.46 88.76
CA THR A 869 -5.57 -88.99 90.10
C THR A 869 -6.54 -89.95 90.79
N LYS A 870 -7.51 -90.53 90.08
CA LYS A 870 -8.40 -91.58 90.62
C LYS A 870 -7.64 -92.84 91.01
N ILE A 871 -6.64 -93.27 90.23
CA ILE A 871 -5.75 -94.39 90.58
C ILE A 871 -4.95 -94.07 91.84
N LYS A 872 -4.36 -92.87 91.94
CA LYS A 872 -3.62 -92.43 93.14
C LYS A 872 -4.50 -92.39 94.38
N GLN A 873 -5.73 -91.87 94.28
CA GLN A 873 -6.71 -91.91 95.37
C GLN A 873 -7.08 -93.35 95.78
N ALA A 874 -7.25 -94.25 94.81
CA ALA A 874 -7.54 -95.65 95.08
C ALA A 874 -6.35 -96.40 95.72
N LYS A 875 -5.10 -96.04 95.37
CA LYS A 875 -3.88 -96.58 96.02
C LYS A 875 -3.76 -96.12 97.47
N LYS A 876 -3.86 -94.82 97.73
CA LYS A 876 -3.93 -94.27 99.11
C LYS A 876 -5.01 -94.95 99.95
N MET A 877 -6.21 -95.15 99.39
CA MET A 877 -7.31 -95.87 100.05
C MET A 877 -7.01 -97.36 100.35
N GLY A 878 -6.15 -98.00 99.55
CA GLY A 878 -5.65 -99.35 99.79
C GLY A 878 -4.60 -99.40 100.90
N GLU A 879 -3.66 -98.45 100.90
CA GLU A 879 -2.55 -98.35 101.88
C GLU A 879 -3.05 -97.99 103.28
N VAL A 880 -3.97 -97.03 103.40
CA VAL A 880 -4.66 -96.70 104.66
C VAL A 880 -5.39 -97.94 105.22
N ARG A 881 -5.93 -98.80 104.34
CA ARG A 881 -6.60 -100.06 104.74
C ARG A 881 -5.61 -101.19 105.07
N ALA A 882 -4.39 -101.16 104.53
CA ALA A 882 -3.30 -102.06 104.92
C ALA A 882 -2.71 -101.67 106.29
N CYS A 883 -2.50 -100.38 106.55
CA CYS A 883 -2.04 -99.86 107.84
C CYS A 883 -3.01 -100.26 108.97
N LYS A 884 -4.33 -100.16 108.72
CA LYS A 884 -5.42 -100.61 109.62
C LYS A 884 -5.45 -102.11 109.93
N LYS A 885 -4.62 -102.96 109.29
CA LYS A 885 -4.41 -104.37 109.70
C LYS A 885 -3.23 -104.57 110.65
N SER A 886 -2.39 -103.55 110.87
CA SER A 886 -1.20 -103.63 111.73
C SER A 886 -1.33 -102.87 113.07
N LEU A 887 -2.27 -101.92 113.15
CA LEU A 887 -2.53 -101.10 114.34
C LEU A 887 -4.00 -101.20 114.75
N SER A 888 -4.27 -101.56 116.02
CA SER A 888 -5.64 -101.55 116.58
C SER A 888 -6.18 -100.13 116.62
N GLN A 889 -7.48 -99.95 116.32
CA GLN A 889 -8.16 -98.65 116.37
C GLN A 889 -8.10 -98.00 117.78
N GLU A 890 -7.98 -98.81 118.83
CA GLU A 890 -7.76 -98.36 120.21
C GLU A 890 -6.39 -97.68 120.39
N SER A 891 -5.35 -98.13 119.69
CA SER A 891 -4.00 -97.57 119.79
C SER A 891 -3.89 -96.17 119.17
N VAL A 892 -4.63 -95.92 118.08
CA VAL A 892 -4.69 -94.61 117.41
C VAL A 892 -5.49 -93.60 118.25
N GLN A 893 -6.62 -94.02 118.82
CA GLN A 893 -7.40 -93.17 119.74
C GLN A 893 -6.64 -92.86 121.04
N LEU A 894 -5.87 -93.82 121.55
CA LEU A 894 -5.01 -93.62 122.72
C LEU A 894 -3.86 -92.65 122.41
N ALA A 895 -3.19 -92.79 121.27
CA ALA A 895 -2.12 -91.87 120.84
C ALA A 895 -2.64 -90.43 120.63
N ALA A 896 -3.78 -90.26 119.96
CA ALA A 896 -4.43 -88.96 119.80
C ALA A 896 -4.81 -88.32 121.15
N SER A 897 -5.31 -89.13 122.11
CA SER A 897 -5.66 -88.66 123.46
C SER A 897 -4.44 -88.31 124.32
N ILE A 898 -3.31 -89.00 124.16
CA ILE A 898 -2.05 -88.70 124.86
C ILE A 898 -1.39 -87.43 124.30
N LEU A 899 -1.42 -87.25 122.98
CA LEU A 899 -0.80 -86.11 122.28
C LEU A 899 -1.74 -84.90 122.16
N ASN A 900 -3.00 -85.03 122.57
CA ASN A 900 -4.04 -84.00 122.58
C ASN A 900 -4.25 -83.32 121.21
N VAL A 901 -4.24 -84.12 120.15
CA VAL A 901 -4.53 -83.74 118.75
C VAL A 901 -5.74 -84.55 118.25
N SER A 902 -6.46 -84.07 117.23
CA SER A 902 -7.59 -84.85 116.71
C SER A 902 -7.09 -86.12 116.01
N THR A 903 -7.92 -87.15 115.92
CA THR A 903 -7.56 -88.38 115.20
C THR A 903 -7.27 -88.10 113.73
N THR A 904 -7.90 -87.08 113.15
CA THR A 904 -7.64 -86.56 111.81
C THR A 904 -6.26 -85.91 111.69
N ASP A 905 -5.87 -85.04 112.64
CA ASP A 905 -4.54 -84.39 112.59
C ASP A 905 -3.42 -85.41 112.82
N LEU A 906 -3.66 -86.44 113.65
CA LEU A 906 -2.73 -87.54 113.85
C LEU A 906 -2.60 -88.42 112.58
N GLU A 907 -3.70 -88.65 111.84
CA GLU A 907 -3.69 -89.40 110.58
C GLU A 907 -3.01 -88.57 109.45
N GLU A 908 -3.11 -87.23 109.47
CA GLU A 908 -2.37 -86.29 108.57
C GLU A 908 -0.87 -86.23 108.88
N ILE A 909 -0.45 -86.29 110.15
CA ILE A 909 0.98 -86.39 110.55
C ILE A 909 1.56 -87.78 110.24
N LEU A 910 0.72 -88.82 110.19
CA LEU A 910 1.09 -90.19 109.81
C LEU A 910 0.98 -90.46 108.30
N GLU A 911 0.35 -89.58 107.52
CA GLU A 911 0.52 -89.53 106.07
C GLU A 911 1.94 -89.04 105.75
N VAL A 912 2.91 -89.96 105.87
CA VAL A 912 4.17 -89.84 105.13
C VAL A 912 3.79 -89.85 103.65
N GLU A 913 3.84 -88.69 102.99
CA GLU A 913 3.77 -88.64 101.54
C GLU A 913 4.89 -89.54 101.01
N ASP A 914 4.53 -90.59 100.27
CA ASP A 914 5.53 -91.37 99.56
C ASP A 914 6.16 -90.47 98.49
N ASP A 915 7.37 -89.98 98.79
CA ASP A 915 8.20 -89.16 97.91
C ASP A 915 8.38 -89.84 96.54
N GLU A 916 8.35 -91.17 96.47
CA GLU A 916 8.43 -91.92 95.22
C GLU A 916 7.14 -91.81 94.39
N GLU A 917 5.95 -91.94 94.99
CA GLU A 917 4.66 -91.67 94.32
C GLU A 917 4.47 -90.19 93.94
N THR A 918 4.93 -89.23 94.77
CA THR A 918 4.83 -87.80 94.41
C THR A 918 5.82 -87.42 93.31
N ALA A 919 7.04 -87.96 93.31
CA ALA A 919 8.00 -87.79 92.22
C ALA A 919 7.52 -88.43 90.91
N LYS A 920 6.93 -89.62 90.97
CA LYS A 920 6.34 -90.31 89.82
C LYS A 920 5.22 -89.49 89.16
N ALA A 921 4.30 -88.95 89.96
CA ALA A 921 3.22 -88.09 89.46
C ALA A 921 3.75 -86.79 88.81
N LYS A 922 4.83 -86.19 89.34
CA LYS A 922 5.51 -85.04 88.73
C LYS A 922 6.14 -85.40 87.37
N MET A 923 6.76 -86.58 87.26
CA MET A 923 7.36 -87.06 86.00
C MET A 923 6.29 -87.37 84.92
N GLU A 924 5.14 -87.92 85.33
CA GLU A 924 4.01 -88.20 84.43
C GLU A 924 3.36 -86.90 83.89
N PHE A 925 3.27 -85.86 84.73
CA PHE A 925 2.79 -84.54 84.32
C PHE A 925 3.71 -83.86 83.29
N GLU A 926 5.03 -83.93 83.46
CA GLU A 926 5.97 -83.33 82.50
C GLU A 926 5.94 -84.07 81.14
N LYS A 927 5.78 -85.40 81.12
CA LYS A 927 5.57 -86.18 79.87
C LYS A 927 4.30 -85.78 79.12
N ASP A 928 3.22 -85.44 79.82
CA ASP A 928 2.00 -84.93 79.17
C ASP A 928 2.20 -83.53 78.57
N LYS A 929 2.99 -82.69 79.24
CA LYS A 929 3.36 -81.34 78.77
C LYS A 929 4.30 -81.41 77.56
N GLU A 930 5.25 -82.34 77.54
CA GLU A 930 6.07 -82.65 76.36
C GLU A 930 5.20 -83.16 75.19
N TRP A 931 4.25 -84.05 75.45
CA TRP A 931 3.31 -84.54 74.43
C TRP A 931 2.42 -83.42 73.87
N LEU A 932 1.88 -82.52 74.70
CA LEU A 932 1.17 -81.33 74.22
C LEU A 932 2.04 -80.47 73.29
N GLN A 933 3.29 -80.24 73.66
CA GLN A 933 4.22 -79.45 72.85
C GLN A 933 4.57 -80.15 71.53
N TYR A 934 4.67 -81.48 71.53
CA TYR A 934 4.86 -82.29 70.33
C TYR A 934 3.66 -82.18 69.39
N ILE A 935 2.43 -82.32 69.90
CA ILE A 935 1.19 -82.12 69.12
C ILE A 935 1.10 -80.68 68.57
N GLN A 936 1.41 -79.67 69.39
CA GLN A 936 1.38 -78.27 68.93
C GLN A 936 2.37 -78.02 67.78
N LYS A 937 3.59 -78.58 67.86
CA LYS A 937 4.60 -78.53 66.78
C LYS A 937 4.15 -79.29 65.53
N LEU A 938 3.45 -80.43 65.67
CA LEU A 938 2.90 -81.16 64.52
C LEU A 938 1.79 -80.39 63.80
N ILE A 939 0.98 -79.60 64.53
CA ILE A 939 -0.07 -78.74 63.93
C ILE A 939 0.54 -77.49 63.26
N GLU A 940 1.68 -77.00 63.76
CA GLU A 940 2.42 -75.87 63.17
C GLU A 940 3.34 -76.28 62.01
N ALA A 941 3.67 -77.58 61.88
CA ALA A 941 4.51 -78.10 60.81
C ALA A 941 3.76 -78.21 59.47
N GLN A 942 4.49 -77.99 58.37
CA GLN A 942 3.97 -78.26 57.03
C GLN A 942 3.91 -79.77 56.74
N PHE A 943 3.03 -80.16 55.81
CA PHE A 943 2.67 -81.54 55.47
C PHE A 943 3.85 -82.52 55.32
N PRO A 944 3.69 -83.82 55.67
CA PRO A 944 2.44 -84.48 56.07
C PRO A 944 2.34 -84.70 57.60
N PHE A 945 1.49 -83.94 58.30
CA PHE A 945 1.33 -84.08 59.76
C PHE A 945 0.26 -85.10 60.18
N ALA A 946 -0.68 -85.46 59.31
CA ALA A 946 -1.87 -86.21 59.67
C ALA A 946 -1.59 -87.63 60.20
N SER A 947 -0.59 -88.34 59.65
CA SER A 947 -0.17 -89.66 60.14
C SER A 947 0.44 -89.56 61.54
N TYR A 948 1.44 -88.68 61.72
CA TYR A 948 2.12 -88.49 63.00
C TYR A 948 1.17 -87.98 64.10
N LEU A 949 0.19 -87.15 63.74
CA LEU A 949 -0.87 -86.70 64.64
C LEU A 949 -1.77 -87.86 65.08
N MET A 950 -2.17 -88.74 64.15
CA MET A 950 -2.95 -89.95 64.48
C MET A 950 -2.17 -90.89 65.39
N ASP A 951 -0.90 -91.16 65.09
CA ASP A 951 -0.04 -92.02 65.90
C ASP A 951 0.12 -91.48 67.34
N ALA A 952 0.37 -90.17 67.47
CA ALA A 952 0.54 -89.51 68.76
C ALA A 952 -0.76 -89.46 69.61
N ILE A 953 -1.93 -89.37 68.96
CA ILE A 953 -3.24 -89.49 69.64
C ILE A 953 -3.52 -90.94 70.04
N LEU A 954 -3.20 -91.91 69.18
CA LEU A 954 -3.34 -93.34 69.47
C LEU A 954 -2.45 -93.79 70.64
N GLU A 955 -1.24 -93.23 70.78
CA GLU A 955 -0.36 -93.49 71.92
C GLU A 955 -1.03 -93.08 73.24
N LYS A 956 -1.59 -91.87 73.35
CA LYS A 956 -2.31 -91.42 74.55
C LYS A 956 -3.64 -92.15 74.79
N LEU A 957 -4.33 -92.58 73.74
CA LEU A 957 -5.51 -93.46 73.91
C LEU A 957 -5.14 -94.84 74.46
N ASN A 958 -3.99 -95.40 74.06
CA ASN A 958 -3.47 -96.64 74.61
C ASN A 958 -2.97 -96.47 76.06
N GLU A 959 -2.37 -95.33 76.41
CA GLU A 959 -2.07 -94.99 77.81
C GLU A 959 -3.34 -94.90 78.65
N LYS A 960 -4.35 -94.14 78.19
CA LYS A 960 -5.68 -94.06 78.83
C LYS A 960 -6.29 -95.44 79.07
N LYS A 961 -6.22 -96.33 78.08
CA LYS A 961 -6.72 -97.70 78.19
C LYS A 961 -6.01 -98.49 79.31
N LYS A 962 -4.67 -98.46 79.36
CA LYS A 962 -3.90 -99.13 80.42
C LYS A 962 -4.25 -98.60 81.81
N LEU A 963 -4.42 -97.29 81.96
CA LEU A 963 -4.82 -96.68 83.22
C LEU A 963 -6.24 -97.11 83.65
N VAL A 964 -7.19 -97.22 82.71
CA VAL A 964 -8.52 -97.79 82.99
C VAL A 964 -8.43 -99.26 83.44
N GLU A 965 -7.56 -100.07 82.82
CA GLU A 965 -7.32 -101.46 83.22
C GLU A 965 -6.67 -101.57 84.61
N GLU A 966 -5.73 -100.68 84.95
CA GLU A 966 -5.10 -100.57 86.28
C GLU A 966 -6.14 -100.16 87.34
N TYR A 967 -6.90 -99.10 87.09
CA TYR A 967 -7.96 -98.61 87.99
C TYR A 967 -9.00 -99.70 88.27
N ASN A 968 -9.48 -100.39 87.23
CA ASN A 968 -10.45 -101.47 87.37
C ASN A 968 -9.88 -102.67 88.16
N SER A 969 -8.59 -102.95 88.02
CA SER A 969 -7.90 -104.00 88.78
C SER A 969 -7.77 -103.60 90.26
N LEU A 970 -7.40 -102.35 90.54
CA LEU A 970 -7.32 -101.82 91.90
C LEU A 970 -8.69 -101.85 92.60
N MET A 971 -9.75 -101.42 91.91
CA MET A 971 -11.11 -101.45 92.44
C MET A 971 -11.61 -102.88 92.71
N LYS A 972 -11.21 -103.87 91.91
CA LYS A 972 -11.49 -105.29 92.16
C LYS A 972 -10.77 -105.86 93.40
N HIS A 973 -9.68 -105.25 93.84
CA HIS A 973 -9.01 -105.56 95.11
C HIS A 973 -9.54 -104.72 96.29
N THR A 974 -10.46 -103.78 96.04
CA THR A 974 -11.01 -102.84 97.03
C THR A 974 -12.41 -103.24 97.54
N LEU A 975 -13.11 -104.08 96.76
CA LEU A 975 -14.28 -104.87 97.15
C LEU A 975 -13.85 -106.15 97.90
#